data_AF-A0A6A5U5Y2-F1
#
_entry.id   AF-A0A6A5U5Y2-F1
#
_cell.length_a   1.000
_cell.length_b   1.000
_cell.length_c   1.000
_cell.angle_alpha   90.00
_cell.angle_beta   90.00
_cell.angle_gamma   90.00
#
_symmetry.space_group_name_H-M   'P 1'
#
loop_
_entity.id
_entity.type
_entity.pdbx_description
1 polymer ?
#
loop_
_entity_poly.entity_id
_entity_poly.type
_entity_poly.pdbx_seq_one_letter_code
_entity_poly.pdbx_strand_id
1 'polypeptide(L)'
;MLFQKTSLFLCVAGGALARTLSPKLQVRQNPTPTAGAPAAQSTICGDIVDAVDDPEGFTDFWARYAYQCLTSVPFNPAVASRFVKYWNQTVEYQSTIAYLKNPPPGYQQPAVDVYKELAKIQQRIDTGFYTNQYAFEADFQLLTYAMHDGHVRLIAGTLAAFSFSAPFEIASVSVDGKSLPKIYLTADIIDSQTEGWKPSPIKTINGEDVTEYLSKFAALNSWGYVEPHAEWNALMSSPALDIQGGGTIWSAGATFFPGENLTVHFENYTAGDESTFLDTIWIATYSEAANFTGPLTTGGDFYNYFVLGNLPASFNESAIIFPTIPEQEPATGNWSEASFQAFPEDPDIVQYDLGIFHTGLVSGYFLDDISTGVLSLPSFDVLSSTIGNYSGTVTRFLKEASLQGMDNIVIDLQRNTGGVTLLAYTTFKSLFPELLPFAGSRRRSSPMGNVLGSAITEFWELLDETDDDERQFKEELAANEWVITNRINAATGKNFTSWEEYQNGPTVNQDKFTLVEQYDLANEVFDRAAFDEWYPTMYMPNKTAWPIQERLFNPDQIVILSDGICGSACSLLIEMLTRAGVKTVVAGGRPQTGPMQVSTNRGASIYSTVDLDEDIEDAKEIDEFVKETTSSSLPAVREPGMNIQYATVNLRDQIRKDDQTPLQFKYEAADCRIFYTLANLYNTTRLWHDAVAAFKDKSLCVEGSTGFSTTNNTTPLPPPKRQAQRPTIDHDNPGVEEVNFDEIPNDGLKDATGGDIQSPKKCPTGTKIGQTCPGTRAICTAVDITCPSPEGKKQLPVCIPTCTCQASSCNCDGKCQVFNKLERKVQNSEVKVKTAGTQGQCFPKVGTGNVRLGCKSNPKTSSGR
;
A
#
# COMPACT_ATOMS: atom_id res chain seq x y z
N MET A 1 20.96 20.56 -56.24
CA MET A 1 19.82 21.50 -56.34
C MET A 1 19.16 21.52 -54.97
N LEU A 2 19.58 22.41 -54.06
CA LEU A 2 18.86 23.64 -53.68
C LEU A 2 17.34 23.39 -53.54
N PHE A 3 16.75 23.41 -52.35
CA PHE A 3 16.59 24.61 -51.50
C PHE A 3 16.59 24.33 -49.99
N GLN A 4 17.26 25.21 -49.24
CA GLN A 4 17.04 25.51 -47.83
C GLN A 4 15.64 26.10 -47.60
N LYS A 5 14.99 25.74 -46.49
CA LYS A 5 14.28 26.69 -45.62
C LYS A 5 14.46 26.29 -44.16
N THR A 6 15.18 27.17 -43.47
CA THR A 6 15.23 27.37 -42.02
C THR A 6 13.84 27.54 -41.42
N SER A 7 13.59 26.91 -40.27
CA SER A 7 12.68 27.41 -39.23
C SER A 7 13.20 26.93 -37.88
N LEU A 8 13.78 27.88 -37.14
CA LEU A 8 13.97 27.82 -35.70
C LEU A 8 12.60 27.61 -35.06
N PHE A 9 12.45 26.59 -34.23
CA PHE A 9 11.52 26.61 -33.11
C PHE A 9 12.27 26.14 -31.87
N LEU A 10 12.70 27.10 -31.06
CA LEU A 10 12.84 26.94 -29.63
C LEU A 10 11.45 26.59 -29.08
N CYS A 11 11.33 25.45 -28.40
CA CYS A 11 10.40 25.27 -27.29
C CYS A 11 11.07 24.28 -26.32
N VAL A 12 11.95 24.83 -25.49
CA VAL A 12 12.26 24.27 -24.18
C VAL A 12 11.09 24.64 -23.29
N ALA A 13 10.30 23.65 -22.90
CA ALA A 13 9.44 23.70 -21.73
C ALA A 13 9.38 22.27 -21.18
N GLY A 14 10.50 21.85 -20.58
CA GLY A 14 10.46 20.76 -19.62
C GLY A 14 9.49 21.15 -18.52
N GLY A 15 8.48 20.31 -18.28
CA GLY A 15 7.58 20.46 -17.15
C GLY A 15 8.36 20.19 -15.88
N ALA A 16 9.06 21.21 -15.38
CA ALA A 16 9.76 21.14 -14.12
C ALA A 16 8.77 20.71 -13.03
N LEU A 17 9.12 19.61 -12.36
CA LEU A 17 8.60 19.26 -11.05
C LEU A 17 8.90 20.45 -10.13
N ALA A 18 7.89 21.25 -9.83
CA ALA A 18 8.01 22.29 -8.82
C ALA A 18 7.06 21.92 -7.68
N ARG A 19 7.64 21.55 -6.54
CA ARG A 19 6.97 21.52 -5.22
C ARG A 19 6.81 22.92 -4.63
N THR A 20 6.86 23.95 -5.48
CA THR A 20 6.87 25.33 -5.02
C THR A 20 5.45 25.80 -4.81
N LEU A 21 5.19 26.31 -3.60
CA LEU A 21 4.20 27.36 -3.45
C LEU A 21 4.73 28.56 -4.24
N SER A 22 3.88 29.16 -5.08
CA SER A 22 4.24 30.42 -5.73
C SER A 22 4.57 31.46 -4.64
N PRO A 23 5.58 32.33 -4.85
CA PRO A 23 5.86 33.40 -3.90
C PRO A 23 4.72 34.41 -4.00
N LYS A 24 3.78 34.30 -3.06
CA LYS A 24 2.68 35.22 -2.65
C LYS A 24 1.38 34.46 -2.45
N LEU A 25 1.23 33.87 -1.25
CA LEU A 25 -0.07 33.67 -0.63
C LEU A 25 -0.32 34.91 0.24
N GLN A 26 -1.30 35.74 -0.12
CA GLN A 26 -1.76 36.82 0.75
C GLN A 26 -3.00 36.36 1.50
N VAL A 27 -3.06 36.72 2.77
CA VAL A 27 -4.17 36.47 3.69
C VAL A 27 -5.45 37.13 3.17
N ARG A 28 -6.59 36.42 3.17
CA ARG A 28 -7.89 37.05 2.93
C ARG A 28 -8.91 36.83 4.04
N GLN A 29 -9.59 37.94 4.33
CA GLN A 29 -10.53 38.23 5.41
C GLN A 29 -11.75 37.29 5.47
N ASN A 30 -12.18 37.00 6.71
CA ASN A 30 -13.40 36.26 7.02
C ASN A 30 -14.63 36.82 6.27
N PRO A 31 -15.51 35.96 5.72
CA PRO A 31 -16.79 36.40 5.17
C PRO A 31 -17.68 36.96 6.29
N THR A 32 -18.32 38.11 6.01
CA THR A 32 -19.29 38.74 6.92
C THR A 32 -20.62 37.97 6.85
N PRO A 33 -21.21 37.54 7.97
CA PRO A 33 -22.47 36.80 7.95
C PRO A 33 -23.62 37.74 7.59
N THR A 34 -24.37 37.40 6.54
CA THR A 34 -25.62 38.10 6.21
C THR A 34 -26.77 37.33 6.84
N ALA A 35 -27.44 37.94 7.81
CA ALA A 35 -28.54 37.32 8.55
C ALA A 35 -29.83 37.26 7.71
N GLY A 36 -30.56 36.13 7.81
CA GLY A 36 -32.00 36.08 7.50
C GLY A 36 -32.44 35.12 6.38
N ALA A 37 -32.13 33.84 6.49
CA ALA A 37 -32.85 32.76 5.79
C ALA A 37 -32.93 31.53 6.72
N PRO A 38 -33.96 30.67 6.60
CA PRO A 38 -33.93 29.35 7.25
C PRO A 38 -32.64 28.63 6.83
N ALA A 39 -31.98 27.90 7.74
CA ALA A 39 -30.76 27.17 7.43
C ALA A 39 -31.01 26.26 6.21
N ALA A 40 -30.43 26.61 5.06
CA ALA A 40 -30.47 25.74 3.89
C ALA A 40 -29.75 24.44 4.27
N GLN A 41 -30.32 23.29 3.92
CA GLN A 41 -29.56 22.04 3.92
C GLN A 41 -28.25 22.30 3.18
N SER A 42 -27.11 21.91 3.77
CA SER A 42 -25.80 22.16 3.21
C SER A 42 -25.72 21.54 1.80
N THR A 43 -25.61 22.38 0.77
CA THR A 43 -25.42 21.95 -0.63
C THR A 43 -23.96 21.67 -0.96
N ILE A 44 -23.05 21.77 0.04
CA ILE A 44 -21.60 21.74 -0.18
C ILE A 44 -21.12 20.45 -0.85
N CYS A 45 -21.81 19.32 -0.60
CA CYS A 45 -21.56 18.07 -1.29
C CYS A 45 -21.81 18.19 -2.80
N GLY A 46 -22.92 18.81 -3.20
CA GLY A 46 -23.24 19.12 -4.59
C GLY A 46 -22.30 20.13 -5.21
N ASP A 47 -21.96 21.20 -4.47
CA ASP A 47 -21.02 22.22 -4.96
C ASP A 47 -19.63 21.62 -5.26
N ILE A 48 -19.19 20.62 -4.49
CA ILE A 48 -17.96 19.87 -4.74
C ILE A 48 -18.09 19.03 -6.02
N VAL A 49 -19.16 18.24 -6.17
CA VAL A 49 -19.34 17.37 -7.35
C VAL A 49 -19.50 18.19 -8.62
N ASP A 50 -20.28 19.27 -8.59
CA ASP A 50 -20.43 20.20 -9.72
C ASP A 50 -19.09 20.81 -10.14
N ALA A 51 -18.19 21.09 -9.19
CA ALA A 51 -16.85 21.61 -9.47
C ALA A 51 -15.90 20.55 -10.06
N VAL A 52 -16.07 19.29 -9.67
CA VAL A 52 -15.33 18.16 -10.25
C VAL A 52 -15.77 17.90 -11.69
N ASP A 53 -17.07 17.97 -11.93
CA ASP A 53 -17.68 17.75 -13.25
C ASP A 53 -17.57 18.96 -14.19
N ASP A 54 -17.21 20.14 -13.67
CA ASP A 54 -16.94 21.33 -14.47
C ASP A 54 -15.82 21.07 -15.50
N PRO A 55 -15.89 21.61 -16.73
CA PRO A 55 -14.82 21.49 -17.71
C PRO A 55 -13.45 22.01 -17.24
N GLU A 56 -13.42 22.90 -16.25
CA GLU A 56 -12.19 23.31 -15.57
C GLU A 56 -11.63 22.19 -14.69
N GLY A 57 -12.43 21.27 -14.14
CA GLY A 57 -12.01 20.01 -13.52
C GLY A 57 -11.31 20.16 -12.17
N PHE A 58 -12.00 20.70 -11.17
CA PHE A 58 -11.46 20.90 -9.82
C PHE A 58 -11.50 19.62 -8.99
N THR A 59 -10.39 19.27 -8.35
CA THR A 59 -10.28 18.02 -7.55
C THR A 59 -9.78 18.25 -6.14
N ASP A 60 -9.26 19.46 -5.86
CA ASP A 60 -8.81 19.88 -4.54
C ASP A 60 -9.70 21.01 -4.00
N PHE A 61 -10.10 20.84 -2.75
CA PHE A 61 -11.01 21.72 -2.02
C PHE A 61 -10.44 22.07 -0.66
N TRP A 62 -10.98 23.10 -0.02
CA TRP A 62 -10.62 23.38 1.36
C TRP A 62 -11.08 22.22 2.24
N ALA A 63 -10.22 21.72 3.13
CA ALA A 63 -10.53 20.55 3.94
C ALA A 63 -11.82 20.71 4.77
N ARG A 64 -12.13 21.94 5.18
CA ARG A 64 -13.38 22.27 5.89
C ARG A 64 -14.64 21.99 5.07
N TYR A 65 -14.61 22.18 3.74
CA TYR A 65 -15.77 21.93 2.88
C TYR A 65 -16.03 20.43 2.71
N ALA A 66 -14.96 19.65 2.54
CA ALA A 66 -15.06 18.19 2.58
C ALA A 66 -15.59 17.70 3.93
N TYR A 67 -15.10 18.25 5.05
CA TYR A 67 -15.60 17.89 6.39
C TYR A 67 -17.07 18.26 6.59
N GLN A 68 -17.51 19.43 6.13
CA GLN A 68 -18.93 19.83 6.14
C GLN A 68 -19.79 18.89 5.27
N CYS A 69 -19.28 18.44 4.12
CA CYS A 69 -19.98 17.44 3.32
C CYS A 69 -20.08 16.10 4.07
N LEU A 70 -18.97 15.56 4.56
CA LEU A 70 -18.90 14.27 5.26
C LEU A 70 -19.80 14.22 6.50
N THR A 71 -19.85 15.30 7.27
CA THR A 71 -20.70 15.40 8.47
C THR A 71 -22.17 15.67 8.15
N SER A 72 -22.50 16.10 6.93
CA SER A 72 -23.88 16.21 6.43
C SER A 72 -24.46 14.86 5.96
N VAL A 73 -23.67 13.80 5.88
CA VAL A 73 -24.14 12.48 5.44
C VAL A 73 -24.93 11.80 6.57
N PRO A 74 -26.21 11.43 6.34
CA PRO A 74 -27.06 10.85 7.38
C PRO A 74 -26.54 9.48 7.85
N PHE A 75 -26.82 9.14 9.11
CA PHE A 75 -26.45 7.85 9.69
C PHE A 75 -27.63 6.86 9.66
N ASN A 76 -27.37 5.60 9.29
CA ASN A 76 -28.35 4.51 9.41
C ASN A 76 -27.82 3.39 10.32
N PRO A 77 -28.39 3.23 11.54
CA PRO A 77 -27.95 2.22 12.50
C PRO A 77 -28.01 0.78 11.96
N ALA A 78 -28.99 0.46 11.12
CA ALA A 78 -29.18 -0.89 10.60
C ALA A 78 -28.12 -1.25 9.55
N VAL A 79 -27.71 -0.29 8.72
CA VAL A 79 -26.61 -0.46 7.76
C VAL A 79 -25.28 -0.63 8.50
N ALA A 80 -24.99 0.27 9.44
CA ALA A 80 -23.77 0.22 10.24
C ALA A 80 -23.65 -1.11 11.03
N SER A 81 -24.75 -1.60 11.62
CA SER A 81 -24.76 -2.88 12.35
C SER A 81 -24.49 -4.08 11.44
N ARG A 82 -24.94 -4.06 10.18
CA ARG A 82 -24.61 -5.11 9.21
C ARG A 82 -23.13 -5.08 8.84
N PHE A 83 -22.55 -3.89 8.68
CA PHE A 83 -21.11 -3.75 8.45
C PHE A 83 -20.27 -4.24 9.63
N VAL A 84 -20.64 -3.90 10.87
CA VAL A 84 -19.98 -4.45 12.07
C VAL A 84 -20.07 -5.98 12.09
N LYS A 85 -21.23 -6.56 11.77
CA LYS A 85 -21.41 -8.02 11.70
C LYS A 85 -20.54 -8.65 10.60
N TYR A 86 -20.55 -8.10 9.40
CA TYR A 86 -19.74 -8.57 8.28
C TYR A 86 -18.26 -8.56 8.65
N TRP A 87 -17.77 -7.43 9.15
CA TRP A 87 -16.37 -7.30 9.54
C TRP A 87 -16.00 -8.24 10.68
N ASN A 88 -16.88 -8.43 11.67
CA ASN A 88 -16.66 -9.40 12.75
C ASN A 88 -16.43 -10.83 12.21
N GLN A 89 -17.13 -11.22 11.14
CA GLN A 89 -16.91 -12.50 10.46
C GLN A 89 -15.64 -12.50 9.60
N THR A 90 -15.30 -11.36 8.98
CA THR A 90 -14.08 -11.21 8.16
C THR A 90 -12.81 -11.25 9.02
N VAL A 91 -12.79 -10.58 10.17
CA VAL A 91 -11.62 -10.56 11.04
C VAL A 91 -11.34 -11.91 11.68
N GLU A 92 -12.25 -12.89 11.64
CA GLU A 92 -11.92 -14.26 12.05
C GLU A 92 -10.73 -14.86 11.29
N TYR A 93 -10.48 -14.37 10.08
CA TYR A 93 -9.38 -14.76 9.19
C TYR A 93 -8.11 -13.90 9.36
N GLN A 94 -8.16 -12.83 10.17
CA GLN A 94 -6.99 -12.04 10.53
C GLN A 94 -6.12 -12.83 11.51
N SER A 95 -4.92 -13.22 11.07
CA SER A 95 -4.07 -14.14 11.85
C SER A 95 -3.56 -13.56 13.17
N THR A 96 -3.43 -12.23 13.28
CA THR A 96 -2.73 -11.59 14.39
C THR A 96 -3.58 -11.22 15.61
N ILE A 97 -4.90 -11.44 15.61
CA ILE A 97 -5.82 -10.88 16.63
C ILE A 97 -5.41 -11.21 18.08
N ALA A 98 -5.01 -12.45 18.35
CA ALA A 98 -4.61 -12.85 19.71
C ALA A 98 -3.40 -12.04 20.20
N TYR A 99 -2.42 -11.81 19.31
CA TYR A 99 -1.22 -11.03 19.60
C TYR A 99 -1.49 -9.53 19.66
N LEU A 100 -2.44 -9.00 18.89
CA LEU A 100 -2.87 -7.62 19.03
C LEU A 100 -3.44 -7.35 20.43
N LYS A 101 -4.26 -8.28 20.95
CA LYS A 101 -4.84 -8.18 22.29
C LYS A 101 -3.78 -8.24 23.39
N ASN A 102 -2.83 -9.17 23.26
CA ASN A 102 -1.78 -9.41 24.24
C ASN A 102 -0.41 -9.49 23.55
N PRO A 103 0.18 -8.35 23.15
CA PRO A 103 1.44 -8.36 22.41
C PRO A 103 2.62 -8.70 23.33
N PRO A 104 3.68 -9.35 22.79
CA PRO A 104 4.86 -9.71 23.57
C PRO A 104 5.66 -8.46 24.00
N PRO A 105 6.54 -8.60 25.02
CA PRO A 105 7.48 -7.55 25.37
C PRO A 105 8.36 -7.16 24.18
N GLY A 106 8.34 -5.87 23.82
CA GLY A 106 9.13 -5.32 22.71
C GLY A 106 8.31 -4.90 21.49
N TYR A 107 7.03 -5.28 21.39
CA TYR A 107 6.12 -4.69 20.41
C TYR A 107 5.96 -3.18 20.66
N GLN A 108 6.16 -2.36 19.64
CA GLN A 108 6.25 -0.91 19.79
C GLN A 108 4.91 -0.19 19.66
N GLN A 109 3.81 -0.91 19.37
CA GLN A 109 2.48 -0.32 19.26
C GLN A 109 1.55 -0.71 20.41
N PRO A 110 0.49 0.08 20.68
CA PRO A 110 -0.49 -0.23 21.72
C PRO A 110 -1.18 -1.57 21.45
N ALA A 111 -1.53 -2.30 22.53
CA ALA A 111 -2.35 -3.49 22.40
C ALA A 111 -3.78 -3.10 21.97
N VAL A 112 -4.46 -3.94 21.19
CA VAL A 112 -5.88 -3.80 20.81
C VAL A 112 -6.66 -5.11 20.87
N ASP A 113 -7.79 -5.08 21.57
CA ASP A 113 -8.76 -6.17 21.58
C ASP A 113 -9.83 -5.88 20.52
N VAL A 114 -9.59 -6.35 19.29
CA VAL A 114 -10.40 -6.02 18.12
C VAL A 114 -11.88 -6.35 18.32
N TYR A 115 -12.19 -7.53 18.85
CA TYR A 115 -13.57 -7.95 19.13
C TYR A 115 -14.25 -7.06 20.19
N LYS A 116 -13.52 -6.64 21.22
CA LYS A 116 -14.05 -5.74 22.24
C LYS A 116 -14.34 -4.35 21.67
N GLU A 117 -13.47 -3.83 20.80
CA GLU A 117 -13.70 -2.52 20.16
C GLU A 117 -14.87 -2.59 19.15
N LEU A 118 -15.00 -3.69 18.38
CA LEU A 118 -16.19 -3.90 17.53
C LEU A 118 -17.48 -3.93 18.35
N ALA A 119 -17.48 -4.63 19.49
CA ALA A 119 -18.64 -4.66 20.40
C ALA A 119 -18.96 -3.28 20.98
N LYS A 120 -17.94 -2.46 21.26
CA LYS A 120 -18.11 -1.07 21.71
C LYS A 120 -18.71 -0.19 20.61
N ILE A 121 -18.27 -0.35 19.36
CA ILE A 121 -18.86 0.33 18.21
C ILE A 121 -20.33 -0.08 18.08
N GLN A 122 -20.66 -1.38 18.14
CA GLN A 122 -22.06 -1.84 18.12
C GLN A 122 -22.88 -1.22 19.26
N GLN A 123 -22.35 -1.18 20.48
CA GLN A 123 -23.04 -0.54 21.61
C GLN A 123 -23.29 0.95 21.37
N ARG A 124 -22.36 1.67 20.73
CA ARG A 124 -22.54 3.09 20.35
C ARG A 124 -23.66 3.23 19.31
N ILE A 125 -23.76 2.32 18.34
CA ILE A 125 -24.89 2.28 17.40
C ILE A 125 -26.21 2.08 18.16
N ASP A 126 -26.28 1.08 19.04
CA ASP A 126 -27.50 0.71 19.77
C ASP A 126 -27.99 1.81 20.74
N THR A 127 -27.07 2.65 21.22
CA THR A 127 -27.36 3.76 22.14
C THR A 127 -27.62 5.09 21.43
N GLY A 128 -27.59 5.13 20.09
CA GLY A 128 -27.82 6.34 19.32
C GLY A 128 -26.68 7.37 19.44
N PHE A 129 -25.45 6.92 19.70
CA PHE A 129 -24.28 7.81 19.85
C PHE A 129 -23.89 8.50 18.54
N TYR A 130 -23.98 7.79 17.40
CA TYR A 130 -23.59 8.34 16.10
C TYR A 130 -24.72 9.17 15.48
N THR A 131 -24.42 10.43 15.17
CA THR A 131 -25.39 11.38 14.58
C THR A 131 -25.21 11.55 13.07
N ASN A 132 -24.06 11.17 12.53
CA ASN A 132 -23.75 11.19 11.09
C ASN A 132 -22.86 9.99 10.71
N GLN A 133 -22.82 9.68 9.41
CA GLN A 133 -22.07 8.52 8.90
C GLN A 133 -20.56 8.65 9.13
N TYR A 134 -20.00 9.85 8.95
CA TYR A 134 -18.57 10.12 9.16
C TYR A 134 -18.10 9.72 10.55
N ALA A 135 -18.86 10.05 11.61
CA ALA A 135 -18.49 9.74 12.99
C ALA A 135 -18.37 8.23 13.23
N PHE A 136 -19.30 7.43 12.68
CA PHE A 136 -19.25 5.97 12.75
C PHE A 136 -18.04 5.41 11.98
N GLU A 137 -17.87 5.84 10.72
CA GLU A 137 -16.80 5.33 9.87
C GLU A 137 -15.42 5.73 10.39
N ALA A 138 -15.27 6.92 10.97
CA ALA A 138 -14.01 7.38 11.55
C ALA A 138 -13.59 6.53 12.76
N ASP A 139 -14.54 6.21 13.65
CA ASP A 139 -14.31 5.27 14.77
C ASP A 139 -13.92 3.87 14.27
N PHE A 140 -14.58 3.41 13.21
CA PHE A 140 -14.31 2.11 12.61
C PHE A 140 -12.93 2.06 11.95
N GLN A 141 -12.58 3.10 11.20
CA GLN A 141 -11.27 3.23 10.55
C GLN A 141 -10.14 3.31 11.57
N LEU A 142 -10.38 3.99 12.70
CA LEU A 142 -9.41 4.04 13.81
C LEU A 142 -9.12 2.64 14.38
N LEU A 143 -10.15 1.78 14.47
CA LEU A 143 -9.95 0.38 14.85
C LEU A 143 -9.14 -0.38 13.80
N THR A 144 -9.40 -0.14 12.51
CA THR A 144 -8.61 -0.73 11.43
C THR A 144 -7.12 -0.37 11.55
N TYR A 145 -6.80 0.91 11.77
CA TYR A 145 -5.41 1.37 11.95
C TYR A 145 -4.77 0.88 13.25
N ALA A 146 -5.55 0.73 14.32
CA ALA A 146 -5.06 0.22 15.61
C ALA A 146 -4.53 -1.22 15.55
N MET A 147 -4.81 -1.97 14.47
CA MET A 147 -4.19 -3.28 14.23
C MET A 147 -2.73 -3.19 13.80
N HIS A 148 -2.25 -2.02 13.33
CA HIS A 148 -0.86 -1.78 12.93
C HIS A 148 -0.29 -2.91 12.05
N ASP A 149 -1.09 -3.32 11.06
CA ASP A 149 -0.77 -4.33 10.06
C ASP A 149 -1.06 -3.76 8.66
N GLY A 150 -0.02 -3.64 7.83
CA GLY A 150 -0.11 -3.07 6.47
C GLY A 150 -0.87 -3.95 5.47
N HIS A 151 -1.21 -5.19 5.85
CA HIS A 151 -2.13 -6.06 5.11
C HIS A 151 -3.57 -5.90 5.56
N VAL A 152 -3.85 -5.10 6.59
CA VAL A 152 -5.21 -4.77 7.00
C VAL A 152 -5.58 -3.37 6.52
N ARG A 153 -6.41 -3.32 5.48
CA ARG A 153 -6.84 -2.08 4.84
C ARG A 153 -8.35 -2.03 4.76
N LEU A 154 -8.88 -0.82 4.81
CA LEU A 154 -10.29 -0.52 4.59
C LEU A 154 -10.39 0.82 3.87
N ILE A 155 -10.99 0.79 2.69
CA ILE A 155 -11.44 1.93 1.90
C ILE A 155 -12.93 1.65 1.63
N ALA A 156 -13.82 2.31 2.36
CA ALA A 156 -15.25 2.04 2.33
C ALA A 156 -16.03 3.27 2.75
N GLY A 157 -17.31 3.31 2.38
CA GLY A 157 -18.21 4.35 2.86
C GLY A 157 -17.80 5.76 2.44
N THR A 158 -18.28 6.74 3.20
CA THR A 158 -17.99 8.16 3.00
C THR A 158 -16.53 8.55 3.18
N LEU A 159 -15.77 7.83 4.02
CA LEU A 159 -14.33 8.06 4.18
C LEU A 159 -13.53 7.78 2.90
N ALA A 160 -14.09 7.04 1.94
CA ALA A 160 -13.47 6.86 0.63
C ALA A 160 -13.55 8.12 -0.26
N ALA A 161 -14.44 9.07 0.05
CA ALA A 161 -14.73 10.22 -0.80
C ALA A 161 -13.60 11.24 -0.84
N PHE A 162 -12.84 11.39 0.25
CA PHE A 162 -11.80 12.41 0.38
C PHE A 162 -10.55 11.88 1.08
N SER A 163 -9.40 12.43 0.70
CA SER A 163 -8.21 12.43 1.56
C SER A 163 -7.76 13.85 1.84
N PHE A 164 -7.08 14.02 2.97
CA PHE A 164 -6.58 15.30 3.42
C PHE A 164 -5.07 15.41 3.20
N SER A 165 -4.61 16.62 2.88
CA SER A 165 -3.22 16.91 2.60
C SER A 165 -2.81 18.30 3.04
N ALA A 166 -1.57 18.40 3.50
CA ALA A 166 -0.90 19.68 3.62
C ALA A 166 -0.44 20.14 2.24
N PRO A 167 -0.51 21.45 1.93
CA PRO A 167 -0.17 21.99 0.62
C PRO A 167 1.34 22.10 0.35
N PHE A 168 2.17 21.49 1.19
CA PHE A 168 3.63 21.44 1.08
C PHE A 168 4.15 20.13 1.68
N GLU A 169 5.36 19.74 1.30
CA GLU A 169 6.03 18.58 1.89
C GLU A 169 7.11 18.98 2.89
N ILE A 170 7.43 18.04 3.79
CA ILE A 170 8.41 18.23 4.85
C ILE A 170 9.46 17.12 4.85
N ALA A 171 10.62 17.45 5.40
CA ALA A 171 11.73 16.52 5.57
C ALA A 171 12.39 16.69 6.93
N SER A 172 12.83 15.57 7.51
CA SER A 172 13.49 15.51 8.82
C SER A 172 14.98 15.27 8.63
N VAL A 173 15.81 16.32 8.78
CA VAL A 173 17.26 16.25 8.53
C VAL A 173 18.08 16.77 9.70
N SER A 174 19.17 16.06 9.97
CA SER A 174 20.24 16.48 10.86
C SER A 174 21.22 17.41 10.14
N VAL A 175 21.76 18.39 10.85
CA VAL A 175 22.73 19.35 10.31
C VAL A 175 24.12 18.74 10.08
N ASP A 176 24.45 17.66 10.79
CA ASP A 176 25.78 17.04 10.84
C ASP A 176 25.72 15.50 10.86
N GLY A 177 24.52 14.91 10.84
CA GLY A 177 24.31 13.46 10.96
C GLY A 177 24.41 12.94 12.40
N LYS A 178 24.62 13.82 13.39
CA LYS A 178 24.79 13.48 14.82
C LYS A 178 23.78 14.17 15.72
N SER A 179 23.63 15.47 15.56
CA SER A 179 22.61 16.29 16.17
C SER A 179 21.23 15.77 15.79
N LEU A 180 20.26 15.90 16.70
CA LEU A 180 18.90 15.48 16.42
C LEU A 180 18.37 16.20 15.17
N PRO A 181 17.68 15.47 14.27
CA PRO A 181 17.06 16.06 13.10
C PRO A 181 16.09 17.19 13.45
N LYS A 182 16.06 18.20 12.59
CA LYS A 182 15.00 19.22 12.58
C LYS A 182 14.16 19.06 11.33
N ILE A 183 12.96 19.61 11.36
CA ILE A 183 11.99 19.50 10.28
C ILE A 183 12.12 20.74 9.41
N TYR A 184 12.13 20.58 8.09
CA TYR A 184 12.22 21.66 7.12
C TYR A 184 11.15 21.46 6.04
N LEU A 185 10.79 22.53 5.33
CA LEU A 185 10.10 22.38 4.06
C LEU A 185 11.03 21.68 3.06
N THR A 186 10.52 20.69 2.34
CA THR A 186 11.35 19.93 1.38
C THR A 186 11.79 20.82 0.22
N ALA A 187 10.93 21.73 -0.24
CA ALA A 187 11.28 22.70 -1.29
C ALA A 187 12.50 23.54 -0.89
N ASP A 188 12.54 24.06 0.34
CA ASP A 188 13.67 24.82 0.87
C ASP A 188 14.98 24.02 0.85
N ILE A 189 14.93 22.71 1.12
CA ILE A 189 16.11 21.83 1.04
C ILE A 189 16.59 21.70 -0.41
N ILE A 190 15.69 21.58 -1.38
CA ILE A 190 16.02 21.40 -2.80
C ILE A 190 16.56 22.72 -3.39
N ASP A 191 15.79 23.80 -3.23
CA ASP A 191 16.09 25.10 -3.86
C ASP A 191 17.39 25.70 -3.29
N SER A 192 17.60 25.59 -1.98
CA SER A 192 18.81 26.13 -1.32
C SER A 192 20.12 25.52 -1.83
N GLN A 193 20.12 24.32 -2.42
CA GLN A 193 21.32 23.70 -3.00
C GLN A 193 21.89 24.51 -4.18
N THR A 194 21.03 25.24 -4.90
CA THR A 194 21.44 26.01 -6.08
C THR A 194 21.39 27.52 -5.86
N GLU A 195 20.59 27.99 -4.89
CA GLU A 195 20.33 29.41 -4.66
C GLU A 195 21.23 30.07 -3.61
N GLY A 196 22.03 29.30 -2.87
CA GLY A 196 23.08 29.83 -1.99
C GLY A 196 22.60 30.45 -0.67
N TRP A 197 21.42 30.07 -0.19
CA TRP A 197 20.91 30.40 1.15
C TRP A 197 20.81 29.15 2.03
N LYS A 198 20.50 29.31 3.33
CA LYS A 198 20.36 28.18 4.26
C LYS A 198 18.91 28.03 4.72
N PRO A 199 18.30 26.85 4.60
CA PRO A 199 16.92 26.64 5.01
C PRO A 199 16.75 26.77 6.53
N SER A 200 15.60 27.32 6.94
CA SER A 200 15.24 27.48 8.35
C SER A 200 14.31 26.34 8.77
N PRO A 201 14.56 25.66 9.88
CA PRO A 201 13.69 24.59 10.34
C PRO A 201 12.36 25.13 10.87
N ILE A 202 11.33 24.31 10.75
CA ILE A 202 10.02 24.52 11.37
C ILE A 202 10.17 24.34 12.88
N LYS A 203 9.63 25.29 13.64
CA LYS A 203 9.59 25.26 15.10
C LYS A 203 8.24 24.78 15.62
N THR A 204 7.15 25.35 15.11
CA THR A 204 5.80 24.99 15.56
C THR A 204 4.82 24.91 14.40
N ILE A 205 3.83 24.02 14.55
CA ILE A 205 2.64 23.94 13.69
C ILE A 205 1.43 24.22 14.58
N ASN A 206 0.58 25.18 14.20
CA ASN A 206 -0.59 25.61 14.96
C ASN A 206 -0.27 25.97 16.43
N GLY A 207 0.92 26.49 16.68
CA GLY A 207 1.41 26.86 18.02
C GLY A 207 1.92 25.69 18.87
N GLU A 208 1.83 24.45 18.39
CA GLU A 208 2.39 23.25 19.03
C GLU A 208 3.81 22.97 18.51
N ASP A 209 4.69 22.40 19.35
CA ASP A 209 6.01 21.94 18.91
C ASP A 209 5.88 21.00 17.70
N VAL A 210 6.69 21.23 16.66
CA VAL A 210 6.57 20.48 15.40
C VAL A 210 6.74 18.97 15.58
N THR A 211 7.60 18.54 16.52
CA THR A 211 7.84 17.12 16.74
C THR A 211 6.66 16.48 17.45
N GLU A 212 6.07 17.17 18.43
CA GLU A 212 4.87 16.71 19.12
C GLU A 212 3.68 16.61 18.16
N TYR A 213 3.42 17.68 17.39
CA TYR A 213 2.32 17.75 16.43
C TYR A 213 2.42 16.63 15.38
N LEU A 214 3.58 16.51 14.72
CA LEU A 214 3.78 15.49 13.68
C LEU A 214 3.75 14.07 14.24
N SER A 215 4.14 13.87 15.50
CA SER A 215 4.04 12.56 16.12
C SER A 215 2.59 12.13 16.37
N LYS A 216 1.73 13.07 16.80
CA LYS A 216 0.28 12.83 16.93
C LYS A 216 -0.35 12.59 15.56
N PHE A 217 0.02 13.41 14.56
CA PHE A 217 -0.45 13.27 13.19
C PHE A 217 -0.05 11.92 12.58
N ALA A 218 1.21 11.50 12.77
CA ALA A 218 1.71 10.20 12.32
C ALA A 218 0.93 9.06 12.97
N ALA A 219 0.78 9.08 14.31
CA ALA A 219 0.05 8.03 15.02
C ALA A 219 -1.41 7.91 14.58
N LEU A 220 -2.06 9.03 14.24
CA LEU A 220 -3.45 9.08 13.79
C LEU A 220 -3.62 8.58 12.34
N ASN A 221 -2.72 8.96 11.42
CA ASN A 221 -2.89 8.73 9.98
C ASN A 221 -2.01 7.61 9.41
N SER A 222 -1.11 7.03 10.19
CA SER A 222 -0.29 5.91 9.74
C SER A 222 -1.09 4.63 9.66
N TRP A 223 -1.07 4.01 8.49
CA TRP A 223 -1.73 2.72 8.26
C TRP A 223 -0.68 1.60 8.30
N GLY A 224 -0.72 0.77 9.34
CA GLY A 224 -0.05 -0.53 9.32
C GLY A 224 1.44 -0.60 9.69
N TYR A 225 2.02 0.48 10.23
CA TYR A 225 3.42 0.46 10.70
C TYR A 225 3.54 -0.04 12.15
N VAL A 226 4.51 -0.92 12.39
CA VAL A 226 4.71 -1.59 13.69
C VAL A 226 5.60 -0.80 14.67
N GLU A 227 6.10 0.38 14.28
CA GLU A 227 6.79 1.29 15.20
C GLU A 227 6.70 2.78 14.83
N PRO A 228 6.84 3.69 15.82
CA PRO A 228 6.78 5.14 15.60
C PRO A 228 7.87 5.75 14.70
N HIS A 229 9.03 5.10 14.55
CA HIS A 229 10.08 5.61 13.65
C HIS A 229 9.71 5.48 12.18
N ALA A 230 9.04 4.39 11.81
CA ALA A 230 8.54 4.20 10.45
C ALA A 230 7.32 5.10 10.16
N GLU A 231 6.41 5.26 11.13
CA GLU A 231 5.31 6.25 11.05
C GLU A 231 5.84 7.66 10.79
N TRP A 232 6.91 8.04 11.49
CA TRP A 232 7.58 9.33 11.28
C TRP A 232 8.15 9.46 9.87
N ASN A 233 8.88 8.44 9.39
CA ASN A 233 9.43 8.45 8.04
C ASN A 233 8.32 8.53 6.97
N ALA A 234 7.15 7.94 7.21
CA ALA A 234 6.05 7.98 6.26
C ALA A 234 5.46 9.39 6.04
N LEU A 235 5.69 10.31 6.98
CA LEU A 235 5.36 11.74 6.82
C LEU A 235 6.35 12.51 5.95
N MET A 236 7.58 12.01 5.79
CA MET A 236 8.71 12.76 5.22
C MET A 236 8.89 12.46 3.74
N SER A 237 9.28 13.47 2.97
CA SER A 237 9.69 13.32 1.56
C SER A 237 10.93 12.43 1.46
N SER A 238 11.04 11.69 0.35
CA SER A 238 12.19 10.86 0.02
C SER A 238 12.31 10.70 -1.50
N PRO A 239 13.52 10.83 -2.08
CA PRO A 239 13.73 10.49 -3.48
C PRO A 239 13.26 9.09 -3.88
N ALA A 240 13.34 8.12 -2.96
CA ALA A 240 12.86 6.75 -3.20
C ALA A 240 11.32 6.67 -3.35
N LEU A 241 10.58 7.62 -2.78
CA LEU A 241 9.14 7.77 -2.98
C LEU A 241 8.82 8.56 -4.25
N ASP A 242 9.65 9.57 -4.56
CA ASP A 242 9.49 10.42 -5.75
C ASP A 242 9.52 9.59 -7.04
N ILE A 243 10.45 8.63 -7.15
CA ILE A 243 10.58 7.71 -8.29
C ILE A 243 9.44 6.69 -8.41
N GLN A 244 8.61 6.56 -7.37
CA GLN A 244 7.41 5.74 -7.40
C GLN A 244 6.15 6.55 -7.76
N GLY A 245 6.29 7.88 -7.92
CA GLY A 245 5.16 8.78 -8.19
C GLY A 245 4.17 8.88 -7.03
N GLY A 246 4.57 8.48 -5.81
CA GLY A 246 3.73 8.52 -4.61
C GLY A 246 3.88 9.82 -3.81
N GLY A 247 2.88 10.12 -2.97
CA GLY A 247 2.92 11.21 -1.99
C GLY A 247 3.20 10.74 -0.56
N THR A 248 3.53 11.65 0.34
CA THR A 248 3.68 11.32 1.76
C THR A 248 2.31 11.23 2.45
N ILE A 249 2.22 10.64 3.64
CA ILE A 249 0.98 10.70 4.45
C ILE A 249 0.62 12.17 4.76
N TRP A 250 1.63 13.02 4.96
CA TRP A 250 1.47 14.45 5.22
C TRP A 250 0.86 15.23 4.04
N SER A 251 1.33 14.97 2.82
CA SER A 251 1.00 15.75 1.62
C SER A 251 -0.01 15.08 0.68
N ALA A 252 -0.44 13.84 0.94
CA ALA A 252 -1.34 13.13 0.02
C ALA A 252 -2.18 12.00 0.64
N GLY A 253 -2.07 11.70 1.94
CA GLY A 253 -2.55 10.43 2.48
C GLY A 253 -3.17 10.46 3.87
N ALA A 254 -3.61 11.63 4.37
CA ALA A 254 -4.30 11.69 5.65
C ALA A 254 -5.79 11.33 5.49
N THR A 255 -6.29 10.47 6.37
CA THR A 255 -7.66 9.95 6.32
C THR A 255 -8.62 10.77 7.18
N PHE A 256 -8.13 11.28 8.31
CA PHE A 256 -8.93 12.02 9.26
C PHE A 256 -8.79 13.52 9.02
N PHE A 257 -9.89 14.26 9.23
CA PHE A 257 -9.89 15.71 9.07
C PHE A 257 -8.88 16.34 10.04
N PRO A 258 -7.84 17.02 9.54
CA PRO A 258 -6.73 17.50 10.36
C PRO A 258 -6.97 18.90 10.96
N GLY A 259 -8.11 19.53 10.65
CA GLY A 259 -8.44 20.91 11.01
C GLY A 259 -8.47 21.84 9.79
N GLU A 260 -8.89 23.09 9.99
CA GLU A 260 -9.05 24.06 8.90
C GLU A 260 -7.72 24.75 8.53
N ASN A 261 -7.07 25.32 9.54
CA ASN A 261 -5.89 26.16 9.38
C ASN A 261 -4.60 25.37 9.62
N LEU A 262 -3.56 25.77 8.90
CA LEU A 262 -2.21 25.26 9.03
C LEU A 262 -1.23 26.44 9.09
N THR A 263 -0.86 26.80 10.32
CA THR A 263 0.07 27.89 10.61
C THR A 263 1.42 27.33 11.02
N VAL A 264 2.46 27.60 10.24
CA VAL A 264 3.83 27.13 10.45
C VAL A 264 4.71 28.30 10.89
N HIS A 265 5.40 28.18 12.01
CA HIS A 265 6.44 29.14 12.41
C HIS A 265 7.81 28.49 12.29
N PHE A 266 8.76 29.19 11.67
CA PHE A 266 10.14 28.75 11.56
C PHE A 266 10.97 29.16 12.79
N GLU A 267 12.15 28.58 12.99
CA GLU A 267 13.04 28.96 14.09
C GLU A 267 13.54 30.40 13.99
N ASN A 268 13.63 30.95 12.79
CA ASN A 268 13.95 32.36 12.52
C ASN A 268 12.72 33.29 12.60
N TYR A 269 11.59 32.82 13.15
CA TYR A 269 10.37 33.60 13.29
C TYR A 269 10.60 34.96 13.96
N THR A 270 10.16 36.01 13.29
CA THR A 270 10.15 37.38 13.78
C THR A 270 8.75 37.97 13.61
N ALA A 271 8.15 38.46 14.70
CA ALA A 271 6.83 39.07 14.64
C ALA A 271 6.82 40.27 13.67
N GLY A 272 5.90 40.25 12.70
CA GLY A 272 5.80 41.26 11.64
C GLY A 272 6.64 40.96 10.39
N ASP A 273 7.38 39.85 10.35
CA ASP A 273 8.08 39.37 9.16
C ASP A 273 7.34 38.15 8.56
N GLU A 274 6.53 38.40 7.55
CA GLU A 274 5.76 37.40 6.79
C GLU A 274 6.62 36.35 6.08
N SER A 275 7.94 36.54 5.98
CA SER A 275 8.85 35.52 5.43
C SER A 275 9.26 34.45 6.44
N THR A 276 8.88 34.62 7.72
CA THR A 276 9.34 33.77 8.82
C THR A 276 8.23 32.94 9.46
N PHE A 277 7.04 32.96 8.85
CA PHE A 277 5.94 32.04 9.10
C PHE A 277 5.18 31.76 7.79
N LEU A 278 4.42 30.68 7.76
CA LEU A 278 3.53 30.33 6.64
C LEU A 278 2.14 30.07 7.22
N ASP A 279 1.17 30.92 6.84
CA ASP A 279 -0.24 30.67 7.10
C ASP A 279 -0.90 30.10 5.84
N THR A 280 -1.48 28.91 5.97
CA THR A 280 -2.18 28.23 4.90
C THR A 280 -3.33 27.40 5.46
N ILE A 281 -3.96 26.61 4.59
CA ILE A 281 -5.09 25.75 4.91
C ILE A 281 -4.76 24.30 4.61
N TRP A 282 -5.48 23.40 5.27
CA TRP A 282 -5.55 22.00 4.84
C TRP A 282 -6.41 21.87 3.59
N ILE A 283 -6.01 20.93 2.72
CA ILE A 283 -6.70 20.62 1.47
C ILE A 283 -7.33 19.24 1.60
N ALA A 284 -8.51 19.07 1.00
CA ALA A 284 -9.12 17.78 0.76
C ALA A 284 -9.15 17.51 -0.76
N THR A 285 -8.68 16.35 -1.16
CA THR A 285 -8.80 15.88 -2.53
C THR A 285 -10.00 14.96 -2.64
N TYR A 286 -10.89 15.23 -3.58
CA TYR A 286 -11.97 14.32 -3.93
C TYR A 286 -11.43 13.11 -4.71
N SER A 287 -11.83 11.91 -4.30
CA SER A 287 -11.25 10.65 -4.80
C SER A 287 -11.84 10.18 -6.14
N GLU A 288 -13.05 10.62 -6.49
CA GLU A 288 -13.73 10.19 -7.72
C GLU A 288 -13.40 11.10 -8.91
N ALA A 289 -13.35 10.51 -10.10
CA ALA A 289 -13.11 11.25 -11.33
C ALA A 289 -14.40 11.94 -11.86
N ALA A 290 -14.23 12.94 -12.71
CA ALA A 290 -15.33 13.69 -13.30
C ALA A 290 -16.32 12.76 -14.02
N ASN A 291 -17.61 12.94 -13.73
CA ASN A 291 -18.77 12.20 -14.21
C ASN A 291 -18.88 10.75 -13.73
N PHE A 292 -18.11 10.31 -12.71
CA PHE A 292 -18.13 8.91 -12.22
C PHE A 292 -19.27 8.61 -11.22
N THR A 293 -19.92 9.63 -10.67
CA THR A 293 -20.92 9.49 -9.60
C THR A 293 -22.32 9.94 -10.02
N GLY A 294 -22.44 10.76 -11.07
CA GLY A 294 -23.67 11.51 -11.40
C GLY A 294 -23.87 12.69 -10.43
N PRO A 295 -24.85 13.58 -10.65
CA PRO A 295 -25.03 14.71 -9.74
C PRO A 295 -25.43 14.20 -8.35
N LEU A 296 -24.52 14.34 -7.38
CA LEU A 296 -24.79 14.09 -5.96
C LEU A 296 -24.99 15.43 -5.28
N THR A 297 -26.22 15.79 -4.92
CA THR A 297 -26.57 17.16 -4.51
C THR A 297 -26.64 17.36 -2.99
N THR A 298 -26.89 16.28 -2.26
CA THR A 298 -27.11 16.30 -0.81
C THR A 298 -26.23 15.29 -0.07
N GLY A 299 -26.14 15.42 1.26
CA GLY A 299 -25.56 14.37 2.10
C GLY A 299 -26.28 13.02 1.94
N GLY A 300 -27.58 13.01 1.66
CA GLY A 300 -28.35 11.80 1.35
C GLY A 300 -27.92 11.14 0.02
N ASP A 301 -27.58 11.92 -1.00
CA ASP A 301 -27.03 11.40 -2.26
C ASP A 301 -25.65 10.79 -2.03
N PHE A 302 -24.80 11.44 -1.23
CA PHE A 302 -23.51 10.90 -0.80
C PHE A 302 -23.68 9.59 -0.02
N TYR A 303 -24.70 9.48 0.85
CA TYR A 303 -25.01 8.23 1.54
C TYR A 303 -25.33 7.11 0.54
N ASN A 304 -26.26 7.36 -0.38
CA ASN A 304 -26.66 6.37 -1.37
C ASN A 304 -25.47 5.89 -2.21
N TYR A 305 -24.62 6.81 -2.65
CA TYR A 305 -23.48 6.47 -3.47
C TYR A 305 -22.34 5.82 -2.67
N PHE A 306 -21.74 6.54 -1.72
CA PHE A 306 -20.54 6.08 -1.02
C PHE A 306 -20.83 4.96 0.00
N VAL A 307 -22.01 4.96 0.63
CA VAL A 307 -22.36 3.97 1.66
C VAL A 307 -23.11 2.80 1.08
N LEU A 308 -24.09 3.02 0.19
CA LEU A 308 -24.88 1.91 -0.38
C LEU A 308 -24.35 1.41 -1.74
N GLY A 309 -23.43 2.13 -2.39
CA GLY A 309 -22.88 1.75 -3.69
C GLY A 309 -23.85 1.99 -4.85
N ASN A 310 -24.88 2.83 -4.64
CA ASN A 310 -25.96 3.05 -5.59
C ASN A 310 -25.67 4.24 -6.51
N LEU A 311 -25.74 4.02 -7.81
CA LEU A 311 -25.69 5.10 -8.80
C LEU A 311 -27.06 5.81 -8.92
N PRO A 312 -27.09 7.15 -9.08
CA PRO A 312 -28.33 7.88 -9.32
C PRO A 312 -28.94 7.51 -10.66
N ALA A 313 -30.28 7.58 -10.79
CA ALA A 313 -30.98 7.32 -12.05
C ALA A 313 -30.56 8.26 -13.20
N SER A 314 -30.02 9.43 -12.87
CA SER A 314 -29.47 10.41 -13.80
C SER A 314 -28.02 10.12 -14.23
N PHE A 315 -27.38 9.09 -13.66
CA PHE A 315 -26.03 8.70 -14.04
C PHE A 315 -25.98 8.32 -15.52
N ASN A 316 -24.99 8.85 -16.22
CA ASN A 316 -24.80 8.62 -17.64
C ASN A 316 -23.40 8.06 -17.89
N GLU A 317 -23.29 6.74 -18.05
CA GLU A 317 -22.04 6.04 -18.38
C GLU A 317 -21.35 6.60 -19.63
N SER A 318 -22.12 7.15 -20.59
CA SER A 318 -21.55 7.74 -21.81
C SER A 318 -20.90 9.11 -21.59
N ALA A 319 -21.08 9.73 -20.43
CA ALA A 319 -20.42 10.97 -20.04
C ALA A 319 -19.05 10.74 -19.39
N ILE A 320 -18.72 9.49 -19.04
CA ILE A 320 -17.42 9.15 -18.46
C ILE A 320 -16.32 9.38 -19.48
N ILE A 321 -15.37 10.26 -19.12
CA ILE A 321 -14.15 10.48 -19.90
C ILE A 321 -13.05 9.63 -19.27
N PHE A 322 -12.75 8.50 -19.89
CA PHE A 322 -11.62 7.70 -19.46
C PHE A 322 -10.30 8.38 -19.84
N PRO A 323 -9.29 8.34 -18.96
CA PRO A 323 -7.96 8.83 -19.32
C PRO A 323 -7.45 8.02 -20.50
N THR A 324 -7.13 8.70 -21.61
CA THR A 324 -6.40 8.09 -22.72
C THR A 324 -5.05 7.60 -22.22
N ILE A 325 -4.74 6.33 -22.45
CA ILE A 325 -3.38 5.80 -22.29
C ILE A 325 -2.55 6.45 -23.41
N PRO A 326 -1.63 7.37 -23.10
CA PRO A 326 -0.78 7.95 -24.13
C PRO A 326 0.07 6.85 -24.76
N GLU A 327 0.34 6.96 -26.06
CA GLU A 327 1.39 6.16 -26.69
C GLU A 327 2.71 6.58 -26.03
N GLN A 328 3.21 5.74 -25.12
CA GLN A 328 4.39 6.08 -24.34
C GLN A 328 5.64 5.92 -25.20
N GLU A 329 6.39 7.02 -25.31
CA GLU A 329 7.76 6.98 -25.78
C GLU A 329 8.59 6.04 -24.88
N PRO A 330 9.63 5.39 -25.41
CA PRO A 330 10.51 4.55 -24.59
C PRO A 330 11.03 5.33 -23.39
N ALA A 331 11.00 4.70 -22.21
CA ALA A 331 11.48 5.32 -20.99
C ALA A 331 12.94 5.78 -21.14
N THR A 332 13.28 6.92 -20.52
CA THR A 332 14.63 7.50 -20.56
C THR A 332 15.68 6.60 -19.91
N GLY A 333 15.25 5.65 -19.08
CA GLY A 333 16.13 4.68 -18.44
C GLY A 333 16.85 5.22 -17.21
N ASN A 334 16.39 6.31 -16.59
CA ASN A 334 16.98 6.86 -15.38
C ASN A 334 15.95 7.50 -14.43
N TRP A 335 16.41 7.82 -13.21
CA TRP A 335 15.61 8.39 -12.14
C TRP A 335 15.91 9.86 -11.82
N SER A 336 16.85 10.49 -12.53
CA SER A 336 17.37 11.81 -12.15
C SER A 336 16.26 12.87 -12.14
N GLU A 337 15.53 13.04 -13.25
CA GLU A 337 14.45 14.03 -13.31
C GLU A 337 13.33 13.75 -12.29
N ALA A 338 12.89 12.48 -12.24
CA ALA A 338 11.86 12.00 -11.32
C ALA A 338 12.16 12.28 -9.84
N SER A 339 13.44 12.29 -9.48
CA SER A 339 13.93 12.44 -8.10
C SER A 339 14.54 13.80 -7.79
N PHE A 340 14.29 14.82 -8.62
CA PHE A 340 14.89 16.15 -8.47
C PHE A 340 16.42 16.10 -8.44
N GLN A 341 17.01 15.29 -9.32
CA GLN A 341 18.45 15.04 -9.48
C GLN A 341 19.10 14.35 -8.28
N ALA A 342 18.32 13.75 -7.37
CA ALA A 342 18.89 13.01 -6.25
C ALA A 342 19.54 11.69 -6.68
N PHE A 343 18.92 10.96 -7.61
CA PHE A 343 19.54 9.78 -8.24
C PHE A 343 20.45 10.20 -9.40
N PRO A 344 21.56 9.48 -9.64
CA PRO A 344 22.43 9.74 -10.79
C PRO A 344 21.68 9.63 -12.13
N GLU A 345 22.09 10.46 -13.08
CA GLU A 345 21.53 10.49 -14.45
C GLU A 345 21.87 9.22 -15.24
N ASP A 346 23.04 8.63 -14.99
CA ASP A 346 23.57 7.48 -15.72
C ASP A 346 23.67 6.23 -14.82
N PRO A 347 22.60 5.45 -14.64
CA PRO A 347 22.69 4.12 -14.03
C PRO A 347 23.49 3.13 -14.90
N ASP A 348 24.37 2.36 -14.28
CA ASP A 348 25.17 1.32 -14.96
C ASP A 348 24.34 0.12 -15.40
N ILE A 349 23.33 -0.24 -14.60
CA ILE A 349 22.39 -1.33 -14.85
C ILE A 349 20.97 -0.81 -14.77
N VAL A 350 20.16 -1.12 -15.78
CA VAL A 350 18.80 -0.63 -15.88
C VAL A 350 17.87 -1.78 -16.28
N GLN A 351 16.77 -1.93 -15.54
CA GLN A 351 15.65 -2.74 -16.00
C GLN A 351 15.06 -2.13 -17.26
N TYR A 352 14.67 -2.94 -18.23
CA TYR A 352 13.97 -2.41 -19.40
C TYR A 352 12.73 -1.59 -18.97
N ASP A 353 12.49 -0.49 -19.67
CA ASP A 353 11.34 0.40 -19.44
C ASP A 353 11.34 1.04 -18.04
N LEU A 354 12.51 1.43 -17.51
CA LEU A 354 12.64 2.11 -16.21
C LEU A 354 12.05 3.53 -16.23
N GLY A 355 10.99 3.77 -15.46
CA GLY A 355 10.36 5.10 -15.32
C GLY A 355 9.07 5.10 -14.48
N ILE A 356 8.64 6.28 -14.00
CA ILE A 356 7.48 6.41 -13.07
C ILE A 356 6.19 5.85 -13.70
N PHE A 357 5.96 6.14 -14.98
CA PHE A 357 4.77 5.72 -15.72
C PHE A 357 5.00 4.44 -16.52
N HIS A 358 6.10 3.77 -16.26
CA HIS A 358 6.58 2.63 -17.02
C HIS A 358 6.65 1.38 -16.14
N THR A 359 7.12 0.27 -16.70
CA THR A 359 7.06 -1.05 -16.04
C THR A 359 8.35 -1.46 -15.33
N GLY A 360 9.46 -0.78 -15.59
CA GLY A 360 10.77 -1.03 -14.99
C GLY A 360 10.97 -0.27 -13.68
N LEU A 361 11.58 -0.93 -12.68
CA LEU A 361 11.83 -0.38 -11.34
C LEU A 361 13.28 -0.57 -10.84
N VAL A 362 14.04 -1.53 -11.38
CA VAL A 362 15.40 -1.84 -10.92
C VAL A 362 16.45 -0.96 -11.59
N SER A 363 17.30 -0.34 -10.78
CA SER A 363 18.48 0.39 -11.22
C SER A 363 19.70 -0.01 -10.38
N GLY A 364 20.86 -0.11 -11.03
CA GLY A 364 22.13 -0.44 -10.40
C GLY A 364 23.22 0.57 -10.75
N TYR A 365 24.12 0.81 -9.79
CA TYR A 365 25.18 1.82 -9.87
C TYR A 365 26.51 1.25 -9.36
N PHE A 366 27.63 1.65 -9.95
CA PHE A 366 28.98 1.28 -9.51
C PHE A 366 29.73 2.53 -9.01
N LEU A 367 30.07 2.51 -7.72
CA LEU A 367 30.79 3.60 -7.05
C LEU A 367 32.27 3.21 -6.93
N ASP A 368 33.04 3.55 -7.96
CA ASP A 368 34.46 3.17 -8.09
C ASP A 368 35.34 3.73 -6.97
N ASP A 369 35.02 4.92 -6.46
CA ASP A 369 35.80 5.61 -5.43
C ASP A 369 35.76 4.91 -4.07
N ILE A 370 34.70 4.11 -3.82
CA ILE A 370 34.55 3.28 -2.61
C ILE A 370 34.44 1.77 -2.91
N SER A 371 34.70 1.35 -4.16
CA SER A 371 34.61 -0.05 -4.61
C SER A 371 33.30 -0.72 -4.18
N THR A 372 32.17 -0.11 -4.55
CA THR A 372 30.84 -0.56 -4.10
C THR A 372 29.83 -0.56 -5.23
N GLY A 373 29.15 -1.70 -5.43
CA GLY A 373 27.94 -1.76 -6.25
C GLY A 373 26.70 -1.43 -5.42
N VAL A 374 25.75 -0.68 -5.99
CA VAL A 374 24.46 -0.38 -5.36
C VAL A 374 23.33 -0.94 -6.22
N LEU A 375 22.47 -1.76 -5.63
CA LEU A 375 21.26 -2.28 -6.24
C LEU A 375 20.03 -1.63 -5.58
N SER A 376 19.32 -0.79 -6.32
CA SER A 376 18.09 -0.15 -5.84
C SER A 376 16.87 -0.95 -6.27
N LEU A 377 16.07 -1.35 -5.27
CA LEU A 377 14.85 -2.15 -5.43
C LEU A 377 13.70 -1.42 -4.72
N PRO A 378 13.17 -0.32 -5.29
CA PRO A 378 12.20 0.54 -4.61
C PRO A 378 10.82 -0.13 -4.41
N SER A 379 10.51 -1.20 -5.15
CA SER A 379 9.29 -1.98 -4.97
C SER A 379 9.42 -3.40 -5.57
N PHE A 380 8.63 -4.35 -5.06
CA PHE A 380 8.39 -5.66 -5.68
C PHE A 380 7.00 -5.78 -6.29
N ASP A 381 6.21 -4.70 -6.26
CA ASP A 381 4.87 -4.66 -6.81
C ASP A 381 4.95 -4.36 -8.30
N VAL A 382 5.09 -5.42 -9.09
CA VAL A 382 5.33 -5.38 -10.53
C VAL A 382 4.21 -6.07 -11.30
N LEU A 383 4.05 -5.73 -12.58
CA LEU A 383 3.21 -6.53 -13.49
C LEU A 383 3.84 -7.90 -13.69
N SER A 384 3.01 -8.95 -13.77
CA SER A 384 3.49 -10.32 -13.93
C SER A 384 4.38 -10.52 -15.16
N SER A 385 4.08 -9.83 -16.26
CA SER A 385 4.89 -9.87 -17.49
C SER A 385 6.35 -9.42 -17.30
N THR A 386 6.65 -8.65 -16.25
CA THR A 386 7.98 -8.06 -16.01
C THR A 386 8.84 -8.84 -15.00
N ILE A 387 8.29 -9.86 -14.32
CA ILE A 387 8.98 -10.63 -13.27
C ILE A 387 10.33 -11.17 -13.74
N GLY A 388 10.40 -11.75 -14.94
CA GLY A 388 11.64 -12.27 -15.49
C GLY A 388 12.66 -11.18 -15.84
N ASN A 389 12.20 -10.04 -16.36
CA ASN A 389 13.07 -8.91 -16.66
C ASN A 389 13.68 -8.33 -15.36
N TYR A 390 12.86 -8.20 -14.32
CA TYR A 390 13.29 -7.79 -12.98
C TYR A 390 14.37 -8.74 -12.44
N SER A 391 14.06 -10.04 -12.34
CA SER A 391 14.97 -11.05 -11.79
C SER A 391 16.26 -11.18 -12.61
N GLY A 392 16.15 -11.07 -13.94
CA GLY A 392 17.28 -11.04 -14.86
C GLY A 392 18.19 -9.82 -14.65
N THR A 393 17.61 -8.65 -14.39
CA THR A 393 18.35 -7.40 -14.13
C THR A 393 19.12 -7.49 -12.81
N VAL A 394 18.51 -8.02 -11.74
CA VAL A 394 19.19 -8.28 -10.46
C VAL A 394 20.37 -9.22 -10.64
N THR A 395 20.16 -10.34 -11.35
CA THR A 395 21.22 -11.31 -11.66
C THR A 395 22.36 -10.68 -12.45
N ARG A 396 22.02 -9.85 -13.46
CA ARG A 396 22.99 -9.14 -14.30
C ARG A 396 23.83 -8.17 -13.47
N PHE A 397 23.19 -7.38 -12.60
CA PHE A 397 23.88 -6.47 -11.70
C PHE A 397 24.94 -7.19 -10.85
N LEU A 398 24.56 -8.31 -10.20
CA LEU A 398 25.50 -9.04 -9.34
C LEU A 398 26.70 -9.60 -10.12
N LYS A 399 26.48 -10.09 -11.34
CA LYS A 399 27.56 -10.55 -12.21
C LYS A 399 28.50 -9.42 -12.61
N GLU A 400 27.94 -8.29 -13.05
CA GLU A 400 28.75 -7.16 -13.50
C GLU A 400 29.51 -6.52 -12.33
N ALA A 401 28.89 -6.37 -11.16
CA ALA A 401 29.56 -5.91 -9.95
C ALA A 401 30.76 -6.80 -9.59
N SER A 402 30.58 -8.13 -9.69
CA SER A 402 31.66 -9.09 -9.42
C SER A 402 32.77 -9.01 -10.48
N LEU A 403 32.41 -8.87 -11.77
CA LEU A 403 33.37 -8.73 -12.87
C LEU A 403 34.18 -7.43 -12.79
N GLN A 404 33.56 -6.35 -12.31
CA GLN A 404 34.23 -5.07 -12.06
C GLN A 404 35.05 -5.05 -10.77
N GLY A 405 35.00 -6.12 -9.97
CA GLY A 405 35.80 -6.26 -8.75
C GLY A 405 35.32 -5.39 -7.60
N MET A 406 34.02 -5.11 -7.51
CA MET A 406 33.44 -4.38 -6.38
C MET A 406 33.68 -5.14 -5.07
N ASP A 407 34.08 -4.43 -4.01
CA ASP A 407 34.34 -5.03 -2.70
C ASP A 407 33.07 -5.19 -1.87
N ASN A 408 32.10 -4.29 -2.05
CA ASN A 408 30.86 -4.24 -1.26
C ASN A 408 29.63 -4.12 -2.17
N ILE A 409 28.48 -4.58 -1.67
CA ILE A 409 27.16 -4.40 -2.29
C ILE A 409 26.22 -3.71 -1.30
N VAL A 410 25.59 -2.62 -1.73
CA VAL A 410 24.44 -2.02 -1.05
C VAL A 410 23.17 -2.52 -1.71
N ILE A 411 22.25 -3.08 -0.93
CA ILE A 411 20.89 -3.38 -1.37
C ILE A 411 19.98 -2.30 -0.78
N ASP A 412 19.55 -1.36 -1.63
CA ASP A 412 18.70 -0.24 -1.24
C ASP A 412 17.22 -0.61 -1.39
N LEU A 413 16.54 -0.70 -0.24
CA LEU A 413 15.15 -1.11 -0.07
C LEU A 413 14.27 0.01 0.50
N GLN A 414 14.73 1.26 0.45
CA GLN A 414 13.93 2.39 0.92
C GLN A 414 12.55 2.41 0.25
N ARG A 415 11.50 2.61 1.07
CA ARG A 415 10.09 2.69 0.63
C ARG A 415 9.51 1.45 -0.05
N ASN A 416 10.18 0.30 -0.02
CA ASN A 416 9.67 -0.90 -0.68
C ASN A 416 8.55 -1.57 0.13
N THR A 417 7.30 -1.33 -0.26
CA THR A 417 6.11 -1.89 0.42
C THR A 417 5.88 -3.39 0.15
N GLY A 418 6.72 -4.03 -0.67
CA GLY A 418 6.62 -5.42 -1.08
C GLY A 418 5.95 -5.59 -2.44
N GLY A 419 5.26 -6.72 -2.63
CA GLY A 419 4.68 -7.14 -3.91
C GLY A 419 4.88 -8.63 -4.15
N VAL A 420 5.31 -9.01 -5.35
CA VAL A 420 5.46 -10.43 -5.74
C VAL A 420 6.52 -11.14 -4.89
N THR A 421 6.11 -12.14 -4.10
CA THR A 421 7.02 -12.87 -3.19
C THR A 421 8.13 -13.62 -3.92
N LEU A 422 7.90 -14.06 -5.16
CA LEU A 422 8.93 -14.70 -5.99
C LEU A 422 10.19 -13.85 -6.12
N LEU A 423 10.06 -12.53 -6.24
CA LEU A 423 11.20 -11.61 -6.36
C LEU A 423 12.08 -11.58 -5.11
N ALA A 424 11.50 -11.78 -3.92
CA ALA A 424 12.26 -11.93 -2.68
C ALA A 424 13.08 -13.22 -2.71
N TYR A 425 12.48 -14.34 -3.12
CA TYR A 425 13.17 -15.63 -3.23
C TYR A 425 14.28 -15.62 -4.28
N THR A 426 14.01 -15.12 -5.48
CA THR A 426 15.01 -15.09 -6.57
C THR A 426 16.16 -14.14 -6.26
N THR A 427 15.89 -12.99 -5.61
CA THR A 427 16.93 -12.06 -5.16
C THR A 427 17.81 -12.71 -4.09
N PHE A 428 17.22 -13.34 -3.06
CA PHE A 428 17.99 -14.05 -2.03
C PHE A 428 18.85 -15.15 -2.65
N LYS A 429 18.27 -15.95 -3.54
CA LYS A 429 18.97 -17.09 -4.17
C LYS A 429 20.10 -16.65 -5.08
N SER A 430 19.96 -15.49 -5.74
CA SER A 430 21.02 -14.89 -6.57
C SER A 430 22.22 -14.42 -5.75
N LEU A 431 22.01 -14.01 -4.49
CA LEU A 431 23.08 -13.62 -3.56
C LEU A 431 23.72 -14.84 -2.89
N PHE A 432 22.91 -15.81 -2.46
CA PHE A 432 23.34 -16.99 -1.70
C PHE A 432 22.91 -18.30 -2.37
N PRO A 433 23.57 -18.71 -3.46
CA PRO A 433 23.12 -19.81 -4.29
C PRO A 433 23.17 -21.19 -3.62
N GLU A 434 24.02 -21.36 -2.62
CA GLU A 434 24.17 -22.55 -1.79
C GLU A 434 23.12 -22.67 -0.67
N LEU A 435 22.44 -21.58 -0.31
CA LEU A 435 21.48 -21.58 0.80
C LEU A 435 20.05 -21.85 0.31
N LEU A 436 19.28 -22.51 1.16
CA LEU A 436 17.82 -22.57 1.05
C LEU A 436 17.25 -21.65 2.13
N PRO A 437 16.50 -20.60 1.76
CA PRO A 437 15.91 -19.73 2.74
C PRO A 437 14.79 -20.47 3.50
N PHE A 438 14.62 -20.12 4.78
CA PHE A 438 13.44 -20.49 5.53
C PHE A 438 12.41 -19.37 5.43
N ALA A 439 11.21 -19.70 4.97
CA ALA A 439 10.11 -18.75 4.80
C ALA A 439 8.80 -19.33 5.32
N GLY A 440 8.81 -19.78 6.58
CA GLY A 440 7.65 -20.39 7.23
C GLY A 440 6.53 -19.39 7.47
N SER A 441 5.29 -19.81 7.25
CA SER A 441 4.09 -19.03 7.56
C SER A 441 3.01 -19.91 8.19
N ARG A 442 2.03 -19.32 8.87
CA ARG A 442 0.89 -20.05 9.45
C ARG A 442 -0.36 -19.19 9.49
N ARG A 443 -1.51 -19.81 9.71
CA ARG A 443 -2.81 -19.16 9.86
C ARG A 443 -3.30 -19.27 11.30
N ARG A 444 -4.16 -18.34 11.70
CA ARG A 444 -5.09 -18.59 12.81
C ARG A 444 -6.03 -19.72 12.41
N SER A 445 -6.20 -20.72 13.27
CA SER A 445 -7.08 -21.86 13.03
C SER A 445 -8.45 -21.59 13.67
N SER A 446 -9.35 -21.00 12.88
CA SER A 446 -10.74 -20.76 13.26
C SER A 446 -11.66 -21.87 12.74
N PRO A 447 -12.85 -22.09 13.35
CA PRO A 447 -13.81 -23.05 12.82
C PRO A 447 -14.18 -22.79 11.36
N MET A 448 -14.43 -21.53 10.98
CA MET A 448 -14.79 -21.17 9.61
C MET A 448 -13.62 -21.37 8.63
N GLY A 449 -12.40 -20.98 9.01
CA GLY A 449 -11.21 -21.23 8.19
C GLY A 449 -10.90 -22.71 8.04
N ASN A 450 -11.16 -23.52 9.07
CA ASN A 450 -10.94 -24.96 9.01
C ASN A 450 -11.94 -25.67 8.08
N VAL A 451 -13.23 -25.29 8.11
CA VAL A 451 -14.23 -25.81 7.17
C VAL A 451 -13.86 -25.45 5.74
N LEU A 452 -13.49 -24.18 5.51
CA LEU A 452 -13.13 -23.69 4.18
C LEU A 452 -11.92 -24.43 3.61
N GLY A 453 -10.84 -24.54 4.39
CA GLY A 453 -9.63 -25.24 3.97
C GLY A 453 -9.80 -26.75 3.80
N SER A 454 -10.56 -27.41 4.67
CA SER A 454 -10.88 -28.84 4.51
C SER A 454 -11.65 -29.11 3.23
N ALA A 455 -12.70 -28.32 2.94
CA ALA A 455 -13.53 -28.49 1.76
C ALA A 455 -12.75 -28.27 0.46
N ILE A 456 -12.02 -27.14 0.36
CA ILE A 456 -11.26 -26.82 -0.86
C ILE A 456 -10.10 -27.79 -1.08
N THR A 457 -9.36 -28.15 -0.03
CA THR A 457 -8.29 -29.16 -0.14
C THR A 457 -8.85 -30.53 -0.57
N GLU A 458 -9.95 -31.00 0.03
CA GLU A 458 -10.55 -32.29 -0.34
C GLU A 458 -11.02 -32.27 -1.81
N PHE A 459 -11.68 -31.20 -2.23
CA PHE A 459 -12.14 -31.06 -3.61
C PHE A 459 -10.96 -31.05 -4.60
N TRP A 460 -9.88 -30.33 -4.29
CA TRP A 460 -8.68 -30.32 -5.12
C TRP A 460 -8.07 -31.71 -5.31
N GLU A 461 -8.08 -32.54 -4.25
CA GLU A 461 -7.60 -33.92 -4.31
C GLU A 461 -8.49 -34.85 -5.14
N LEU A 462 -9.80 -34.55 -5.23
CA LEU A 462 -10.78 -35.33 -6.02
C LEU A 462 -10.69 -35.10 -7.53
N LEU A 463 -9.99 -34.05 -7.99
CA LEU A 463 -9.82 -33.76 -9.41
C LEU A 463 -8.92 -34.81 -10.07
N ASP A 464 -9.46 -35.46 -11.11
CA ASP A 464 -8.83 -36.54 -11.87
C ASP A 464 -7.77 -35.99 -12.84
N GLU A 465 -6.51 -36.32 -12.60
CA GLU A 465 -5.39 -35.89 -13.44
C GLU A 465 -5.37 -36.58 -14.83
N THR A 466 -6.16 -37.64 -15.00
CA THR A 466 -6.30 -38.33 -16.29
C THR A 466 -7.37 -37.70 -17.19
N ASP A 467 -8.29 -36.92 -16.62
CA ASP A 467 -9.20 -36.06 -17.36
C ASP A 467 -8.52 -34.71 -17.63
N ASP A 468 -8.51 -34.26 -18.89
CA ASP A 468 -7.77 -33.07 -19.27
C ASP A 468 -8.36 -31.79 -18.67
N ASP A 469 -9.69 -31.71 -18.50
CA ASP A 469 -10.37 -30.54 -17.94
C ASP A 469 -10.22 -30.48 -16.41
N GLU A 470 -10.35 -31.62 -15.72
CA GLU A 470 -10.10 -31.70 -14.28
C GLU A 470 -8.63 -31.49 -13.92
N ARG A 471 -7.68 -32.08 -14.69
CA ARG A 471 -6.25 -31.82 -14.50
C ARG A 471 -5.93 -30.34 -14.64
N GLN A 472 -6.43 -29.69 -15.68
CA GLN A 472 -6.19 -28.27 -15.90
C GLN A 472 -6.72 -27.46 -14.70
N PHE A 473 -7.97 -27.69 -14.29
CA PHE A 473 -8.58 -26.98 -13.15
C PHE A 473 -7.79 -27.20 -11.85
N LYS A 474 -7.26 -28.40 -11.65
CA LYS A 474 -6.39 -28.74 -10.51
C LYS A 474 -5.09 -27.93 -10.52
N GLU A 475 -4.46 -27.76 -11.68
CA GLU A 475 -3.27 -26.92 -11.83
C GLU A 475 -3.58 -25.45 -11.53
N GLU A 476 -4.76 -24.93 -11.92
CA GLU A 476 -5.18 -23.55 -11.60
C GLU A 476 -5.37 -23.33 -10.10
N LEU A 477 -5.97 -24.28 -9.42
CA LEU A 477 -6.19 -24.22 -7.98
C LEU A 477 -4.92 -24.51 -7.15
N ALA A 478 -3.81 -24.91 -7.77
CA ALA A 478 -2.60 -25.29 -7.03
C ALA A 478 -2.08 -24.17 -6.13
N ALA A 479 -2.23 -22.90 -6.51
CA ALA A 479 -1.82 -21.76 -5.70
C ALA A 479 -2.91 -21.22 -4.75
N ASN A 480 -4.13 -21.76 -4.77
CA ASN A 480 -5.21 -21.33 -3.88
C ASN A 480 -4.73 -21.46 -2.40
N GLU A 481 -5.01 -20.44 -1.60
CA GLU A 481 -4.58 -20.34 -0.19
C GLU A 481 -5.22 -21.41 0.71
N TRP A 482 -6.32 -22.03 0.26
CA TRP A 482 -7.04 -23.09 0.96
C TRP A 482 -6.66 -24.50 0.50
N VAL A 483 -5.73 -24.63 -0.45
CA VAL A 483 -5.11 -25.91 -0.86
C VAL A 483 -3.77 -26.08 -0.13
N ILE A 484 -3.69 -27.09 0.76
CA ILE A 484 -2.52 -27.30 1.62
C ILE A 484 -1.64 -28.48 1.23
N THR A 485 -2.16 -29.50 0.52
CA THR A 485 -1.43 -30.76 0.29
C THR A 485 -0.31 -30.69 -0.75
N ASN A 486 -0.15 -29.54 -1.40
CA ASN A 486 1.03 -29.20 -2.19
C ASN A 486 1.94 -28.14 -1.52
N ARG A 487 1.71 -27.84 -0.23
CA ARG A 487 2.60 -26.99 0.59
C ARG A 487 3.46 -27.87 1.49
N ILE A 488 4.65 -27.38 1.82
CA ILE A 488 5.62 -28.09 2.67
C ILE A 488 5.29 -27.84 4.14
N ASN A 489 5.17 -28.91 4.93
CA ASN A 489 5.20 -28.86 6.38
C ASN A 489 6.63 -28.56 6.85
N ALA A 490 6.83 -27.38 7.43
CA ALA A 490 8.15 -26.88 7.81
C ALA A 490 8.86 -27.76 8.87
N ALA A 491 8.11 -28.53 9.66
CA ALA A 491 8.68 -29.42 10.67
C ALA A 491 9.20 -30.74 10.08
N THR A 492 8.59 -31.23 9.00
CA THR A 492 8.91 -32.53 8.41
C THR A 492 9.71 -32.42 7.11
N GLY A 493 9.65 -31.28 6.44
CA GLY A 493 10.24 -31.07 5.11
C GLY A 493 9.52 -31.83 3.99
N LYS A 494 8.30 -32.31 4.25
CA LYS A 494 7.44 -33.01 3.29
C LYS A 494 6.14 -32.24 3.09
N ASN A 495 5.44 -32.52 2.00
CA ASN A 495 4.13 -31.93 1.80
C ASN A 495 3.13 -32.39 2.86
N PHE A 496 2.18 -31.52 3.21
CA PHE A 496 1.06 -31.90 4.06
C PHE A 496 0.21 -32.98 3.39
N THR A 497 -0.42 -33.81 4.20
CA THR A 497 -1.28 -34.91 3.74
C THR A 497 -2.76 -34.60 3.81
N SER A 498 -3.16 -33.55 4.54
CA SER A 498 -4.55 -33.10 4.67
C SER A 498 -4.62 -31.75 5.38
N TRP A 499 -5.76 -31.08 5.27
CA TRP A 499 -6.07 -29.92 6.13
C TRP A 499 -6.14 -30.31 7.62
N GLU A 500 -6.59 -31.53 7.93
CA GLU A 500 -6.62 -32.04 9.31
C GLU A 500 -5.22 -32.07 9.94
N GLU A 501 -4.20 -32.50 9.19
CA GLU A 501 -2.81 -32.39 9.64
C GLU A 501 -2.44 -30.92 9.91
N TYR A 502 -2.74 -30.04 8.97
CA TYR A 502 -2.36 -28.63 9.01
C TYR A 502 -3.01 -27.86 10.18
N GLN A 503 -4.30 -28.05 10.45
CA GLN A 503 -5.00 -27.35 11.53
C GLN A 503 -4.52 -27.76 12.94
N ASN A 504 -3.80 -28.87 13.07
CA ASN A 504 -3.32 -29.41 14.34
C ASN A 504 -2.05 -28.72 14.87
N GLY A 505 -1.94 -27.41 14.70
CA GLY A 505 -0.84 -26.60 15.21
C GLY A 505 -0.94 -26.26 16.70
N PRO A 506 -0.10 -25.35 17.20
CA PRO A 506 -0.02 -25.04 18.63
C PRO A 506 -1.14 -24.10 19.09
N THR A 507 -1.47 -24.16 20.39
CA THR A 507 -2.25 -23.13 21.07
C THR A 507 -1.30 -22.17 21.75
N VAL A 508 -1.26 -20.91 21.30
CA VAL A 508 -0.35 -19.88 21.81
C VAL A 508 -1.15 -18.61 22.00
N ASN A 509 -0.84 -17.85 23.06
CA ASN A 509 -1.54 -16.60 23.37
C ASN A 509 -3.08 -16.74 23.47
N GLN A 510 -3.55 -17.89 23.98
CA GLN A 510 -4.97 -18.23 24.13
C GLN A 510 -5.73 -18.42 22.81
N ASP A 511 -5.04 -18.60 21.70
CA ASP A 511 -5.64 -18.87 20.39
C ASP A 511 -4.98 -20.07 19.71
N LYS A 512 -5.70 -20.69 18.77
CA LYS A 512 -5.23 -21.87 18.04
C LYS A 512 -4.66 -21.43 16.69
N PHE A 513 -3.49 -21.97 16.36
CA PHE A 513 -2.85 -21.74 15.07
C PHE A 513 -2.64 -23.05 14.34
N THR A 514 -2.52 -22.97 13.02
CA THR A 514 -2.13 -24.08 12.16
C THR A 514 -0.64 -24.40 12.32
N LEU A 515 -0.20 -25.54 11.77
CA LEU A 515 1.21 -25.85 11.59
C LEU A 515 1.87 -24.85 10.63
N VAL A 516 3.20 -24.80 10.65
CA VAL A 516 3.96 -23.89 9.79
C VAL A 516 4.10 -24.50 8.39
N GLU A 517 3.59 -23.80 7.39
CA GLU A 517 3.72 -24.13 5.98
C GLU A 517 4.86 -23.35 5.30
N GLN A 518 5.37 -23.90 4.20
CA GLN A 518 6.26 -23.22 3.26
C GLN A 518 5.80 -23.51 1.83
N TYR A 519 6.10 -22.59 0.93
CA TYR A 519 5.95 -22.82 -0.51
C TYR A 519 6.91 -23.93 -0.97
N ASP A 520 6.41 -24.79 -1.86
CA ASP A 520 7.22 -25.78 -2.55
C ASP A 520 7.79 -25.18 -3.84
N LEU A 521 8.85 -24.38 -3.72
CA LEU A 521 9.52 -23.75 -4.86
C LEU A 521 10.27 -24.74 -5.76
N ALA A 522 10.19 -26.05 -5.49
CA ALA A 522 10.67 -27.11 -6.38
C ALA A 522 9.51 -27.76 -7.17
N ASN A 523 8.28 -27.28 -6.98
CA ASN A 523 7.08 -27.72 -7.67
C ASN A 523 6.68 -26.71 -8.73
N GLU A 524 7.01 -27.03 -9.98
CA GLU A 524 6.72 -26.19 -11.14
C GLU A 524 5.23 -25.87 -11.29
N VAL A 525 4.32 -26.80 -10.98
CA VAL A 525 2.86 -26.56 -11.06
C VAL A 525 2.44 -25.48 -10.06
N PHE A 526 2.92 -25.59 -8.81
CA PHE A 526 2.64 -24.58 -7.79
C PHE A 526 3.21 -23.22 -8.18
N ASP A 527 4.48 -23.16 -8.59
CA ASP A 527 5.14 -21.90 -8.94
C ASP A 527 4.46 -21.21 -10.13
N ARG A 528 4.14 -21.99 -11.17
CA ARG A 528 3.42 -21.52 -12.35
C ARG A 528 2.04 -20.93 -11.98
N ALA A 529 1.29 -21.61 -11.13
CA ALA A 529 0.01 -21.11 -10.64
C ALA A 529 0.18 -19.87 -9.76
N ALA A 530 1.18 -19.82 -8.87
CA ALA A 530 1.38 -18.73 -7.92
C ALA A 530 1.97 -17.46 -8.55
N PHE A 531 2.68 -17.59 -9.67
CA PHE A 531 3.48 -16.50 -10.24
C PHE A 531 3.25 -16.28 -11.75
N ASP A 532 2.06 -16.57 -12.29
CA ASP A 532 1.68 -16.38 -13.70
C ASP A 532 2.67 -17.01 -14.69
N GLU A 533 2.87 -18.32 -14.55
CA GLU A 533 3.81 -19.17 -15.31
C GLU A 533 5.29 -18.89 -15.10
N TRP A 534 5.64 -17.93 -14.24
CA TRP A 534 7.01 -17.81 -13.79
C TRP A 534 7.31 -18.88 -12.76
N TYR A 535 8.43 -19.56 -12.92
CA TYR A 535 8.93 -20.49 -11.93
C TYR A 535 10.44 -20.28 -11.76
N PRO A 536 10.96 -20.37 -10.53
CA PRO A 536 12.34 -20.01 -10.26
C PRO A 536 13.25 -21.22 -10.53
N THR A 537 13.82 -21.28 -11.75
CA THR A 537 14.72 -22.36 -12.21
C THR A 537 15.87 -22.71 -11.25
N MET A 538 16.27 -21.77 -10.39
CA MET A 538 17.26 -21.93 -9.31
C MET A 538 16.85 -22.83 -8.15
N TYR A 539 15.55 -23.12 -7.97
CA TYR A 539 15.01 -24.06 -6.98
C TYR A 539 14.60 -25.39 -7.60
N MET A 540 14.52 -25.47 -8.94
CA MET A 540 14.20 -26.70 -9.65
C MET A 540 15.31 -27.75 -9.55
N PRO A 541 14.98 -29.06 -9.61
CA PRO A 541 15.98 -30.13 -9.64
C PRO A 541 17.01 -29.97 -10.76
N ASN A 542 16.56 -29.52 -11.95
CA ASN A 542 17.45 -29.17 -13.06
C ASN A 542 17.67 -27.65 -13.12
N LYS A 543 18.71 -27.19 -12.43
CA LYS A 543 19.10 -25.76 -12.39
C LYS A 543 20.16 -25.35 -13.42
N THR A 544 20.39 -26.15 -14.47
CA THR A 544 21.47 -25.88 -15.46
C THR A 544 21.31 -24.56 -16.21
N ALA A 545 20.06 -24.10 -16.39
CA ALA A 545 19.75 -22.82 -17.03
C ALA A 545 20.02 -21.60 -16.12
N TRP A 546 20.27 -21.80 -14.82
CA TRP A 546 20.45 -20.69 -13.90
C TRP A 546 21.89 -20.12 -13.94
N PRO A 547 22.05 -18.82 -14.24
CA PRO A 547 23.36 -18.19 -14.49
C PRO A 547 24.33 -18.05 -13.31
N ILE A 548 23.88 -18.16 -12.05
CA ILE A 548 24.72 -17.98 -10.85
C ILE A 548 24.69 -19.28 -10.05
N GLN A 549 25.77 -20.06 -10.07
CA GLN A 549 25.86 -21.32 -9.33
C GLN A 549 26.77 -21.24 -8.11
N GLU A 550 27.59 -20.20 -8.04
CA GLU A 550 28.56 -19.96 -6.98
C GLU A 550 28.33 -18.57 -6.39
N ARG A 551 28.55 -18.44 -5.08
CA ARG A 551 28.38 -17.20 -4.35
C ARG A 551 29.37 -16.15 -4.87
N LEU A 552 28.86 -14.97 -5.23
CA LEU A 552 29.67 -13.87 -5.74
C LEU A 552 30.16 -12.91 -4.65
N PHE A 553 29.39 -12.75 -3.57
CA PHE A 553 29.70 -11.87 -2.44
C PHE A 553 29.39 -12.56 -1.12
N ASN A 554 30.26 -12.38 -0.12
CA ASN A 554 30.00 -12.88 1.23
C ASN A 554 29.02 -11.98 2.00
N PRO A 555 28.32 -12.51 3.03
CA PRO A 555 27.37 -11.71 3.81
C PRO A 555 27.98 -10.43 4.43
N ASP A 556 29.26 -10.44 4.77
CA ASP A 556 29.99 -9.29 5.34
C ASP A 556 30.43 -8.25 4.29
N GLN A 557 30.23 -8.54 3.01
CA GLN A 557 30.40 -7.61 1.90
C GLN A 557 29.08 -6.95 1.49
N ILE A 558 27.95 -7.37 2.08
CA ILE A 558 26.62 -6.88 1.71
C ILE A 558 26.04 -6.07 2.87
N VAL A 559 25.45 -4.92 2.56
CA VAL A 559 24.67 -4.12 3.50
C VAL A 559 23.31 -3.78 2.91
N ILE A 560 22.27 -3.94 3.72
CA ILE A 560 20.92 -3.49 3.37
C ILE A 560 20.75 -2.05 3.86
N LEU A 561 20.32 -1.15 2.97
CA LEU A 561 19.85 0.19 3.32
C LEU A 561 18.32 0.21 3.32
N SER A 562 17.71 0.68 4.40
CA SER A 562 16.26 0.87 4.50
C SER A 562 15.93 2.16 5.25
N ASP A 563 14.68 2.59 5.20
CA ASP A 563 14.11 3.67 6.02
C ASP A 563 13.04 3.13 6.99
N GLY A 564 13.06 1.82 7.25
CA GLY A 564 12.05 1.11 8.04
C GLY A 564 10.76 0.82 7.27
N ILE A 565 10.51 1.48 6.14
CA ILE A 565 9.34 1.24 5.29
C ILE A 565 9.69 0.15 4.29
N CYS A 566 9.80 -1.06 4.81
CA CYS A 566 9.98 -2.29 4.05
C CYS A 566 8.95 -3.32 4.53
N GLY A 567 8.00 -3.69 3.67
CA GLY A 567 6.83 -4.50 4.05
C GLY A 567 6.62 -5.73 3.16
N SER A 568 5.79 -6.68 3.60
CA SER A 568 5.39 -7.86 2.82
C SER A 568 6.63 -8.60 2.26
N ALA A 569 6.68 -8.90 0.95
CA ALA A 569 7.82 -9.52 0.28
C ALA A 569 9.19 -8.84 0.54
N CYS A 570 9.24 -7.52 0.75
CA CYS A 570 10.47 -6.83 1.13
C CYS A 570 10.95 -7.28 2.53
N SER A 571 10.03 -7.34 3.49
CA SER A 571 10.35 -7.80 4.85
C SER A 571 10.77 -9.28 4.88
N LEU A 572 10.22 -10.10 3.98
CA LEU A 572 10.63 -11.48 3.77
C LEU A 572 12.08 -11.53 3.26
N LEU A 573 12.45 -10.71 2.27
CA LEU A 573 13.84 -10.61 1.81
C LEU A 573 14.79 -10.20 2.94
N ILE A 574 14.44 -9.17 3.72
CA ILE A 574 15.27 -8.74 4.87
C ILE A 574 15.43 -9.87 5.89
N GLU A 575 14.35 -10.59 6.24
CA GLU A 575 14.44 -11.73 7.15
C GLU A 575 15.41 -12.80 6.60
N MET A 576 15.27 -13.19 5.33
CA MET A 576 16.15 -14.20 4.72
C MET A 576 17.62 -13.74 4.71
N LEU A 577 17.90 -12.50 4.28
CA LEU A 577 19.26 -11.96 4.19
C LEU A 577 19.92 -11.79 5.55
N THR A 578 19.20 -11.26 6.55
CA THR A 578 19.75 -11.10 7.91
C THR A 578 20.01 -12.45 8.57
N ARG A 579 19.20 -13.47 8.29
CA ARG A 579 19.48 -14.86 8.74
C ARG A 579 20.67 -15.49 8.02
N ALA A 580 21.01 -15.03 6.82
CA ALA A 580 22.27 -15.37 6.15
C ALA A 580 23.47 -14.54 6.63
N GLY A 581 23.27 -13.59 7.55
CA GLY A 581 24.33 -12.80 8.19
C GLY A 581 24.58 -11.42 7.57
N VAL A 582 23.74 -10.98 6.61
CA VAL A 582 23.81 -9.64 6.00
C VAL A 582 23.40 -8.57 7.02
N LYS A 583 24.20 -7.52 7.17
CA LYS A 583 23.89 -6.43 8.12
C LYS A 583 23.01 -5.35 7.49
N THR A 584 22.49 -4.50 8.36
CA THR A 584 21.46 -3.51 8.02
C THR A 584 21.84 -2.11 8.52
N VAL A 585 21.59 -1.12 7.68
CA VAL A 585 21.63 0.31 8.02
C VAL A 585 20.25 0.89 7.76
N VAL A 586 19.71 1.62 8.74
CA VAL A 586 18.44 2.34 8.60
C VAL A 586 18.62 3.85 8.66
N ALA A 587 17.92 4.57 7.80
CA ALA A 587 17.98 6.02 7.72
C ALA A 587 16.71 6.70 8.27
N GLY A 588 16.90 7.79 9.01
CA GLY A 588 15.81 8.65 9.49
C GLY A 588 15.23 8.24 10.85
N GLY A 589 13.90 8.26 10.95
CA GLY A 589 13.10 8.07 12.16
C GLY A 589 12.94 9.35 12.99
N ARG A 590 12.12 9.28 14.06
CA ARG A 590 11.86 10.40 14.98
C ARG A 590 13.14 11.10 15.48
N PRO A 591 13.11 12.43 15.74
CA PRO A 591 14.21 13.22 16.30
C PRO A 591 14.65 12.81 17.72
N GLN A 592 15.12 11.58 17.87
CA GLN A 592 15.63 11.01 19.11
C GLN A 592 16.75 10.02 18.82
N THR A 593 17.63 9.81 19.80
CA THR A 593 18.68 8.78 19.77
C THR A 593 18.08 7.38 19.93
N GLY A 594 18.91 6.34 19.80
CA GLY A 594 18.47 4.95 19.95
C GLY A 594 18.17 4.21 18.64
N PRO A 595 17.85 2.91 18.74
CA PRO A 595 17.69 2.02 17.60
C PRO A 595 16.40 2.29 16.82
N MET A 596 16.32 1.73 15.62
CA MET A 596 15.16 1.73 14.74
C MET A 596 15.08 0.37 14.03
N GLN A 597 13.88 -0.08 13.70
CA GLN A 597 13.69 -1.34 12.97
C GLN A 597 13.96 -1.20 11.48
N VAL A 598 14.33 -2.32 10.88
CA VAL A 598 14.68 -2.44 9.46
C VAL A 598 13.48 -2.62 8.54
N SER A 599 12.32 -2.95 9.10
CA SER A 599 11.11 -3.30 8.34
C SER A 599 9.87 -2.99 9.16
N THR A 600 8.72 -2.91 8.49
CA THR A 600 7.43 -2.63 9.12
C THR A 600 6.51 -3.84 9.09
N ASN A 601 5.76 -4.01 8.01
CA ASN A 601 4.70 -5.01 7.90
C ASN A 601 5.28 -6.38 7.51
N ARG A 602 5.12 -7.38 8.37
CA ARG A 602 5.76 -8.71 8.28
C ARG A 602 4.73 -9.84 8.28
N GLY A 603 3.53 -9.58 7.79
CA GLY A 603 2.59 -10.60 7.34
C GLY A 603 3.10 -11.32 6.09
N ALA A 604 2.66 -12.57 5.90
CA ALA A 604 3.07 -13.43 4.79
C ALA A 604 2.08 -13.41 3.62
N SER A 605 0.79 -13.16 3.88
CA SER A 605 -0.24 -13.13 2.83
C SER A 605 -1.30 -12.08 3.11
N ILE A 606 -1.39 -11.11 2.19
CA ILE A 606 -2.51 -10.19 2.10
C ILE A 606 -3.66 -10.89 1.38
N TYR A 607 -4.87 -10.78 1.92
CA TYR A 607 -6.02 -11.49 1.39
C TYR A 607 -7.23 -10.56 1.36
N SER A 608 -7.82 -10.39 0.17
CA SER A 608 -8.91 -9.44 -0.02
C SER A 608 -10.23 -10.01 0.49
N THR A 609 -11.16 -9.13 0.85
CA THR A 609 -12.50 -9.58 1.24
C THR A 609 -13.29 -10.15 0.07
N VAL A 610 -13.02 -9.70 -1.16
CA VAL A 610 -13.57 -10.29 -2.40
C VAL A 610 -13.05 -11.72 -2.59
N ASP A 611 -11.72 -11.88 -2.46
CA ASP A 611 -10.97 -13.08 -2.11
C ASP A 611 -11.79 -14.10 -1.31
N LEU A 612 -12.00 -13.69 -0.06
CA LEU A 612 -12.62 -14.49 0.99
C LEU A 612 -14.08 -14.81 0.70
N ASP A 613 -14.86 -13.82 0.28
CA ASP A 613 -16.30 -13.98 0.08
C ASP A 613 -16.56 -14.97 -1.06
N GLU A 614 -15.75 -14.94 -2.12
CA GLU A 614 -15.87 -15.89 -3.22
C GLU A 614 -15.34 -17.29 -2.88
N ASP A 615 -14.21 -17.43 -2.19
CA ASP A 615 -13.76 -18.76 -1.72
C ASP A 615 -14.83 -19.40 -0.80
N ILE A 616 -15.57 -18.60 -0.01
CA ILE A 616 -16.72 -19.07 0.79
C ILE A 616 -17.90 -19.50 -0.10
N GLU A 617 -18.16 -18.81 -1.21
CA GLU A 617 -19.21 -19.18 -2.17
C GLU A 617 -18.82 -20.46 -2.94
N ASP A 618 -17.60 -20.55 -3.45
CA ASP A 618 -17.06 -21.72 -4.14
C ASP A 618 -17.11 -22.96 -3.23
N ALA A 619 -16.75 -22.82 -1.95
CA ALA A 619 -16.83 -23.89 -0.98
C ALA A 619 -18.27 -24.40 -0.74
N LYS A 620 -19.29 -23.56 -0.94
CA LYS A 620 -20.70 -23.97 -0.88
C LYS A 620 -21.16 -24.65 -2.17
N GLU A 621 -20.64 -24.24 -3.32
CA GLU A 621 -20.99 -24.88 -4.59
C GLU A 621 -20.46 -26.31 -4.69
N ILE A 622 -19.39 -26.64 -3.96
CA ILE A 622 -18.78 -27.98 -3.94
C ILE A 622 -19.27 -28.88 -2.79
N ASP A 623 -20.25 -28.44 -1.99
CA ASP A 623 -20.74 -29.14 -0.77
C ASP A 623 -21.19 -30.59 -1.04
N GLU A 624 -21.65 -30.91 -2.26
CA GLU A 624 -22.05 -32.27 -2.64
C GLU A 624 -20.89 -33.23 -2.93
N PHE A 625 -19.68 -32.70 -3.17
CA PHE A 625 -18.49 -33.48 -3.54
C PHE A 625 -17.57 -33.76 -2.35
N VAL A 626 -17.70 -33.00 -1.26
CA VAL A 626 -16.80 -33.04 -0.11
C VAL A 626 -17.51 -33.63 1.12
N LYS A 627 -16.74 -34.08 2.11
CA LYS A 627 -17.32 -34.62 3.37
C LYS A 627 -17.78 -33.51 4.31
N GLU A 628 -17.15 -32.35 4.25
CA GLU A 628 -17.47 -31.21 5.10
C GLU A 628 -18.78 -30.56 4.67
N THR A 629 -19.66 -30.27 5.64
CA THR A 629 -20.95 -29.62 5.37
C THR A 629 -20.79 -28.11 5.42
N THR A 630 -20.32 -27.51 4.32
CA THR A 630 -19.98 -26.09 4.21
C THR A 630 -21.22 -25.21 4.30
N SER A 631 -22.33 -25.63 3.70
CA SER A 631 -23.61 -24.89 3.67
C SER A 631 -24.19 -24.56 5.05
N SER A 632 -23.91 -25.40 6.05
CA SER A 632 -24.41 -25.23 7.43
C SER A 632 -23.40 -24.56 8.37
N SER A 633 -22.12 -24.57 8.00
CA SER A 633 -21.01 -24.17 8.87
C SER A 633 -20.44 -22.80 8.50
N LEU A 634 -20.58 -22.37 7.25
CA LEU A 634 -20.21 -21.05 6.77
C LEU A 634 -21.44 -20.11 6.79
N PRO A 635 -21.27 -18.79 6.96
CA PRO A 635 -22.38 -17.85 6.94
C PRO A 635 -23.19 -17.94 5.64
N ALA A 636 -24.50 -18.17 5.74
CA ALA A 636 -25.38 -18.30 4.58
C ALA A 636 -25.37 -17.04 3.70
N VAL A 637 -25.34 -15.85 4.32
CA VAL A 637 -25.28 -14.54 3.66
C VAL A 637 -24.15 -13.71 4.29
N ARG A 638 -23.26 -13.19 3.45
CA ARG A 638 -22.19 -12.24 3.81
C ARG A 638 -22.44 -10.91 3.09
N GLU A 639 -23.42 -10.15 3.58
CA GLU A 639 -23.75 -8.83 3.03
C GLU A 639 -22.99 -7.76 3.85
N PRO A 640 -22.17 -6.92 3.21
CA PRO A 640 -21.31 -5.99 3.93
C PRO A 640 -22.08 -4.84 4.56
N GLY A 641 -23.32 -4.55 4.16
CA GLY A 641 -24.11 -3.42 4.66
C GLY A 641 -23.68 -2.09 4.04
N MET A 642 -22.36 -1.89 3.89
CA MET A 642 -21.74 -0.74 3.27
C MET A 642 -20.94 -1.12 2.03
N ASN A 643 -20.81 -0.19 1.09
CA ASN A 643 -19.96 -0.33 -0.07
C ASN A 643 -18.48 -0.30 0.34
N ILE A 644 -17.76 -1.33 -0.06
CA ILE A 644 -16.32 -1.49 0.18
C ILE A 644 -15.62 -1.31 -1.16
N GLN A 645 -14.84 -0.25 -1.29
CA GLN A 645 -13.98 -0.07 -2.47
C GLN A 645 -12.79 -1.03 -2.42
N TYR A 646 -12.20 -1.19 -1.24
CA TYR A 646 -11.09 -2.12 -1.03
C TYR A 646 -10.97 -2.49 0.44
N ALA A 647 -10.89 -3.79 0.73
CA ALA A 647 -10.58 -4.27 2.07
C ALA A 647 -9.77 -5.55 2.04
N THR A 648 -8.85 -5.67 3.00
CA THR A 648 -7.95 -6.81 3.12
C THR A 648 -7.68 -7.17 4.57
N VAL A 649 -7.28 -8.41 4.79
CA VAL A 649 -6.73 -8.93 6.05
C VAL A 649 -5.38 -9.61 5.80
N ASN A 650 -4.60 -9.77 6.86
CA ASN A 650 -3.43 -10.63 6.90
C ASN A 650 -3.87 -12.08 7.18
N LEU A 651 -3.97 -12.87 6.12
CA LEU A 651 -4.40 -14.27 6.22
C LEU A 651 -3.34 -15.15 6.88
N ARG A 652 -2.04 -14.84 6.69
CA ARG A 652 -0.93 -15.65 7.19
C ARG A 652 0.13 -14.84 7.89
N ASP A 653 0.47 -15.26 9.11
CA ASP A 653 1.64 -14.77 9.82
C ASP A 653 2.93 -15.32 9.21
N GLN A 654 3.95 -14.48 9.01
CA GLN A 654 5.32 -14.97 8.80
C GLN A 654 5.90 -15.42 10.15
N ILE A 655 6.48 -16.62 10.17
CA ILE A 655 7.05 -17.26 11.36
C ILE A 655 8.53 -17.55 11.11
N ARG A 656 9.35 -17.33 12.15
CA ARG A 656 10.76 -17.75 12.15
C ARG A 656 10.86 -19.21 12.55
N LYS A 657 11.84 -19.92 12.01
CA LYS A 657 12.15 -21.30 12.39
C LYS A 657 12.30 -21.42 13.91
N ASP A 658 11.69 -22.45 14.47
CA ASP A 658 11.71 -22.78 15.91
C ASP A 658 11.13 -21.68 16.83
N ASP A 659 10.35 -20.74 16.28
CA ASP A 659 9.65 -19.70 17.03
C ASP A 659 8.13 -19.83 16.88
N GLN A 660 7.40 -19.27 17.84
CA GLN A 660 5.94 -19.23 17.85
C GLN A 660 5.38 -17.81 17.73
N THR A 661 6.22 -16.79 17.84
CA THR A 661 5.80 -15.38 17.74
C THR A 661 5.85 -14.94 16.27
N PRO A 662 4.74 -14.43 15.70
CA PRO A 662 4.74 -13.84 14.37
C PRO A 662 5.79 -12.73 14.27
N LEU A 663 6.44 -12.66 13.12
CA LEU A 663 7.47 -11.64 12.87
C LEU A 663 6.92 -10.21 13.02
N GLN A 664 5.62 -10.00 12.79
CA GLN A 664 4.89 -8.74 13.02
C GLN A 664 5.09 -8.16 14.43
N PHE A 665 5.26 -9.02 15.44
CA PHE A 665 5.36 -8.61 16.85
C PHE A 665 6.78 -8.64 17.39
N LYS A 666 7.76 -8.96 16.53
CA LYS A 666 9.17 -9.00 16.92
C LYS A 666 9.87 -7.71 16.54
N TYR A 667 10.52 -7.13 17.52
CA TYR A 667 11.39 -5.98 17.31
C TYR A 667 12.70 -6.41 16.64
N GLU A 668 12.89 -6.07 15.35
CA GLU A 668 14.13 -6.34 14.62
C GLU A 668 14.88 -5.03 14.33
N ALA A 669 15.76 -4.65 15.26
CA ALA A 669 16.59 -3.47 15.12
C ALA A 669 17.63 -3.61 14.01
N ALA A 670 17.94 -2.49 13.37
CA ALA A 670 19.09 -2.39 12.49
C ALA A 670 20.42 -2.53 13.24
N ASP A 671 21.47 -2.90 12.52
CA ASP A 671 22.83 -2.91 13.07
C ASP A 671 23.35 -1.49 13.32
N CYS A 672 22.91 -0.54 12.48
CA CYS A 672 23.22 0.88 12.57
C CYS A 672 22.02 1.72 12.13
N ARG A 673 21.77 2.83 12.84
CA ARG A 673 20.85 3.89 12.41
C ARG A 673 21.67 5.11 12.05
N ILE A 674 21.31 5.78 10.96
CA ILE A 674 21.87 7.08 10.55
C ILE A 674 20.73 8.09 10.38
N PHE A 675 21.03 9.38 10.54
CA PHE A 675 20.08 10.44 10.18
C PHE A 675 20.27 10.86 8.74
N TYR A 676 19.17 11.23 8.08
CA TYR A 676 19.27 12.04 6.86
C TYR A 676 19.90 13.40 7.21
N THR A 677 20.62 13.97 6.27
CA THR A 677 21.24 15.29 6.35
C THR A 677 20.91 16.10 5.11
N LEU A 678 21.11 17.42 5.17
CA LEU A 678 21.00 18.29 3.98
C LEU A 678 21.90 17.82 2.84
N ALA A 679 23.02 17.15 3.14
CA ALA A 679 23.98 16.67 2.16
C ALA A 679 23.60 15.33 1.52
N ASN A 680 22.71 14.54 2.12
CA ASN A 680 22.44 13.17 1.68
C ASN A 680 20.96 12.87 1.38
N LEU A 681 20.00 13.71 1.81
CA LEU A 681 18.59 13.41 1.59
C LEU A 681 18.23 13.45 0.09
N TYR A 682 18.59 14.54 -0.61
CA TYR A 682 18.40 14.71 -2.06
C TYR A 682 19.72 14.53 -2.83
N ASN A 683 20.56 13.60 -2.35
CA ASN A 683 21.78 13.16 -3.02
C ASN A 683 22.01 11.69 -2.63
N THR A 684 21.39 10.79 -3.40
CA THR A 684 21.35 9.36 -3.07
C THR A 684 22.74 8.74 -3.14
N THR A 685 23.60 9.21 -4.05
CA THR A 685 25.02 8.82 -4.07
C THR A 685 25.68 9.08 -2.73
N ARG A 686 25.53 10.28 -2.17
CA ARG A 686 26.09 10.61 -0.86
C ARG A 686 25.48 9.75 0.25
N LEU A 687 24.19 9.44 0.20
CA LEU A 687 23.55 8.55 1.17
C LEU A 687 24.14 7.14 1.14
N TRP A 688 24.39 6.57 -0.06
CA TRP A 688 25.03 5.27 -0.18
C TRP A 688 26.45 5.27 0.40
N HIS A 689 27.21 6.35 0.21
CA HIS A 689 28.51 6.52 0.85
C HIS A 689 28.40 6.55 2.38
N ASP A 690 27.46 7.33 2.91
CA ASP A 690 27.23 7.43 4.35
C ASP A 690 26.80 6.06 4.94
N ALA A 691 25.98 5.29 4.22
CA ALA A 691 25.55 3.95 4.64
C ALA A 691 26.72 2.95 4.67
N VAL A 692 27.57 2.93 3.63
CA VAL A 692 28.77 2.08 3.58
C VAL A 692 29.77 2.48 4.67
N ALA A 693 29.96 3.78 4.88
CA ALA A 693 30.84 4.28 5.92
C ALA A 693 30.34 3.86 7.32
N ALA A 694 29.04 4.02 7.60
CA ALA A 694 28.45 3.64 8.88
C ALA A 694 28.42 2.13 9.11
N PHE A 695 28.31 1.34 8.03
CA PHE A 695 28.46 -0.12 8.07
C PHE A 695 29.87 -0.56 8.50
N LYS A 696 30.90 0.18 8.06
CA LYS A 696 32.32 -0.09 8.40
C LYS A 696 32.72 0.50 9.76
N ASP A 697 32.21 1.69 10.09
CA ASP A 697 32.50 2.40 11.35
C ASP A 697 31.23 2.72 12.13
N LYS A 698 31.01 1.97 13.21
CA LYS A 698 29.88 2.16 14.13
C LYS A 698 29.89 3.52 14.84
N SER A 699 31.01 4.23 14.88
CA SER A 699 31.08 5.58 15.44
C SER A 699 30.22 6.57 14.66
N LEU A 700 29.90 6.26 13.40
CA LEU A 700 29.05 7.07 12.52
C LEU A 700 27.55 6.83 12.75
N CYS A 701 27.17 5.76 13.45
CA CYS A 701 25.78 5.52 13.84
C CYS A 701 25.26 6.58 14.83
N VAL A 702 23.94 6.71 14.89
CA VAL A 702 23.23 7.47 15.92
C VAL A 702 23.58 6.93 17.29
N GLU A 703 23.77 7.82 18.26
CA GLU A 703 24.11 7.43 19.63
C GLU A 703 23.10 6.43 20.19
N GLY A 704 23.60 5.35 20.80
CA GLY A 704 22.76 4.32 21.39
C GLY A 704 21.95 3.48 20.39
N SER A 705 22.22 3.54 19.09
CA SER A 705 21.44 2.79 18.09
C SER A 705 21.97 1.38 17.79
N THR A 706 23.15 1.01 18.30
CA THR A 706 23.81 -0.26 17.96
C THR A 706 23.68 -1.29 19.09
N GLY A 707 23.84 -2.58 18.77
CA GLY A 707 23.83 -3.68 19.75
C GLY A 707 22.45 -4.31 20.02
N PHE A 708 21.38 -3.81 19.39
CA PHE A 708 20.02 -4.34 19.48
C PHE A 708 19.71 -5.40 18.42
N SER A 709 20.37 -5.34 17.25
CA SER A 709 20.21 -6.29 16.15
C SER A 709 20.50 -7.72 16.63
N THR A 710 19.67 -8.66 16.18
CA THR A 710 19.85 -10.10 16.40
C THR A 710 20.76 -10.75 15.34
N THR A 711 21.12 -9.99 14.30
CA THR A 711 22.00 -10.45 13.21
C THR A 711 23.42 -10.62 13.73
N ASN A 712 23.96 -11.84 13.65
CA ASN A 712 25.30 -12.18 14.13
C ASN A 712 25.57 -11.79 15.60
N ASN A 713 24.53 -11.65 16.42
CA ASN A 713 24.61 -11.21 17.80
C ASN A 713 23.94 -12.22 18.73
N THR A 714 24.73 -12.86 19.59
CA THR A 714 24.24 -13.89 20.53
C THR A 714 23.65 -13.30 21.81
N THR A 715 23.88 -12.01 22.09
CA THR A 715 23.39 -11.31 23.28
C THR A 715 22.90 -9.90 22.93
N PRO A 716 21.83 -9.77 22.12
CA PRO A 716 21.28 -8.47 21.77
C PRO A 716 20.72 -7.73 22.99
N LEU A 717 20.85 -6.40 22.96
CA LEU A 717 20.17 -5.53 23.92
C LEU A 717 18.64 -5.70 23.80
N PRO A 718 17.89 -5.58 24.91
CA PRO A 718 16.45 -5.72 24.87
C PRO A 718 15.82 -4.60 24.02
N PRO A 719 14.67 -4.87 23.35
CA PRO A 719 13.94 -3.84 22.62
C PRO A 719 13.66 -2.59 23.47
N PRO A 720 13.60 -1.40 22.85
CA PRO A 720 13.17 -0.18 23.53
C PRO A 720 11.80 -0.35 24.18
N LYS A 721 11.55 0.43 25.24
CA LYS A 721 10.22 0.49 25.83
C LYS A 721 9.25 1.16 24.86
N ARG A 722 8.09 0.55 24.66
CA ARG A 722 6.99 1.15 23.91
C ARG A 722 6.63 2.52 24.48
N GLN A 723 6.63 3.53 23.61
CA GLN A 723 6.17 4.89 23.92
C GLN A 723 4.88 5.27 23.18
N ALA A 724 4.48 4.49 22.17
CA ALA A 724 3.27 4.74 21.39
C ALA A 724 2.02 4.66 22.27
N GLN A 725 1.07 5.55 21.99
CA GLN A 725 -0.25 5.59 22.60
C GLN A 725 -1.30 5.51 21.52
N ARG A 726 -2.49 4.99 21.85
CA ARG A 726 -3.58 4.96 20.89
C ARG A 726 -4.05 6.40 20.62
N PRO A 727 -4.13 6.82 19.36
CA PRO A 727 -4.77 8.10 19.02
C PRO A 727 -6.26 8.07 19.36
N THR A 728 -6.83 9.25 19.51
CA THR A 728 -8.28 9.47 19.68
C THR A 728 -8.74 10.53 18.68
N ILE A 729 -9.95 10.37 18.16
CA ILE A 729 -10.59 11.36 17.31
C ILE A 729 -11.51 12.20 18.19
N ASP A 730 -11.42 13.52 18.04
CA ASP A 730 -12.39 14.42 18.66
C ASP A 730 -13.60 14.56 17.74
N HIS A 731 -14.77 14.14 18.24
CA HIS A 731 -16.03 14.24 17.51
C HIS A 731 -16.75 15.57 17.76
N ASP A 732 -16.33 16.33 18.79
CA ASP A 732 -16.97 17.58 19.22
C ASP A 732 -16.25 18.80 18.62
N ASN A 733 -15.93 18.77 17.32
CA ASN A 733 -15.24 19.88 16.67
C ASN A 733 -16.21 21.08 16.49
N PRO A 734 -16.01 22.23 17.16
CA PRO A 734 -17.02 23.30 17.27
C PRO A 734 -17.25 24.12 15.98
N GLY A 735 -16.67 23.72 14.85
CA GLY A 735 -16.73 24.45 13.57
C GLY A 735 -17.94 24.13 12.68
N VAL A 736 -18.77 23.14 13.03
CA VAL A 736 -19.93 22.72 12.23
C VAL A 736 -21.14 22.56 13.13
N GLU A 737 -22.22 23.32 12.85
CA GLU A 737 -23.49 23.15 13.55
C GLU A 737 -24.12 21.81 13.17
N GLU A 738 -24.62 21.09 14.18
CA GLU A 738 -25.32 19.82 14.03
C GLU A 738 -26.55 20.01 13.13
N VAL A 739 -26.56 19.37 11.95
CA VAL A 739 -27.72 19.41 11.06
C VAL A 739 -28.73 18.40 11.58
N ASN A 740 -29.89 18.87 12.04
CA ASN A 740 -30.99 18.00 12.43
C ASN A 740 -31.54 17.31 11.18
N PHE A 741 -31.39 15.99 11.11
CA PHE A 741 -31.96 15.17 10.04
C PHE A 741 -33.43 14.84 10.34
N ASP A 742 -34.27 14.86 9.32
CA ASP A 742 -35.59 14.21 9.41
C ASP A 742 -35.37 12.69 9.58
N GLU A 743 -36.11 12.06 10.50
CA GLU A 743 -35.92 10.66 10.94
C GLU A 743 -36.05 9.60 9.82
N ILE A 744 -36.40 10.01 8.60
CA ILE A 744 -36.38 9.19 7.38
C ILE A 744 -36.11 10.14 6.20
N PRO A 745 -34.97 10.03 5.49
CA PRO A 745 -34.73 10.84 4.29
C PRO A 745 -35.72 10.39 3.20
N ASN A 746 -36.81 11.16 3.03
CA ASN A 746 -37.72 10.98 1.89
C ASN A 746 -37.12 11.51 0.57
N ASP A 747 -35.96 12.16 0.66
CA ASP A 747 -35.16 12.84 -0.36
C ASP A 747 -34.04 11.96 -0.96
N GLY A 748 -33.92 10.70 -0.55
CA GLY A 748 -33.00 9.74 -1.18
C GLY A 748 -33.50 9.22 -2.54
N LEU A 749 -32.57 9.06 -3.49
CA LEU A 749 -32.77 8.50 -4.84
C LEU A 749 -33.58 7.19 -4.81
N LYS A 750 -34.77 7.16 -5.46
CA LYS A 750 -35.73 6.02 -5.39
C LYS A 750 -35.58 4.98 -6.50
N ASP A 751 -34.72 5.18 -7.49
CA ASP A 751 -34.62 4.33 -8.69
C ASP A 751 -33.15 4.02 -9.08
N ALA A 752 -32.34 3.53 -8.12
CA ALA A 752 -30.94 3.22 -8.39
C ALA A 752 -30.74 1.85 -9.07
N THR A 753 -29.88 1.81 -10.09
CA THR A 753 -29.40 0.59 -10.74
C THR A 753 -27.89 0.67 -10.94
N GLY A 754 -27.15 -0.34 -10.49
CA GLY A 754 -25.71 -0.48 -10.77
C GLY A 754 -24.86 -0.51 -9.51
N GLY A 755 -23.73 -1.20 -9.61
CA GLY A 755 -22.75 -1.35 -8.55
C GLY A 755 -21.35 -1.18 -9.14
N ASP A 756 -20.46 -0.62 -8.34
CA ASP A 756 -19.11 -0.32 -8.74
C ASP A 756 -18.27 -1.61 -8.89
N ILE A 757 -17.53 -1.76 -10.00
CA ILE A 757 -16.60 -2.88 -10.17
C ILE A 757 -15.22 -2.41 -9.73
N GLN A 758 -14.76 -2.91 -8.59
CA GLN A 758 -13.47 -2.56 -7.98
C GLN A 758 -12.36 -3.60 -8.23
N SER A 759 -12.74 -4.78 -8.72
CA SER A 759 -11.82 -5.85 -9.11
C SER A 759 -11.94 -6.16 -10.60
N PRO A 760 -10.84 -6.47 -11.31
CA PRO A 760 -10.90 -6.92 -12.70
C PRO A 760 -11.83 -8.13 -12.88
N LYS A 761 -12.73 -8.06 -13.87
CA LYS A 761 -13.70 -9.14 -14.18
C LYS A 761 -13.84 -9.32 -15.68
N LYS A 762 -14.17 -10.53 -16.14
CA LYS A 762 -14.45 -10.82 -17.55
C LYS A 762 -15.50 -9.86 -18.12
N CYS A 763 -15.28 -9.36 -19.34
CA CYS A 763 -16.25 -8.49 -19.97
C CYS A 763 -17.61 -9.18 -20.19
N PRO A 764 -18.74 -8.51 -19.92
CA PRO A 764 -20.07 -9.04 -20.20
C PRO A 764 -20.24 -9.37 -21.69
N THR A 765 -20.98 -10.45 -21.98
CA THR A 765 -21.26 -10.91 -23.35
C THR A 765 -21.82 -9.78 -24.21
N GLY A 766 -21.17 -9.50 -25.35
CA GLY A 766 -21.58 -8.44 -26.28
C GLY A 766 -20.84 -7.11 -26.09
N THR A 767 -20.11 -6.91 -24.99
CA THR A 767 -19.22 -5.76 -24.77
C THR A 767 -17.94 -5.94 -25.59
N LYS A 768 -17.60 -4.97 -26.43
CA LYS A 768 -16.38 -5.00 -27.26
C LYS A 768 -15.22 -4.32 -26.54
N ILE A 769 -13.99 -4.71 -26.88
CA ILE A 769 -12.78 -4.02 -26.41
C ILE A 769 -12.88 -2.53 -26.77
N GLY A 770 -12.55 -1.67 -25.81
CA GLY A 770 -12.66 -0.21 -25.90
C GLY A 770 -14.04 0.36 -25.55
N GLN A 771 -15.02 -0.49 -25.20
CA GLN A 771 -16.33 -0.04 -24.68
C GLN A 771 -16.36 -0.08 -23.16
N THR A 772 -17.13 0.85 -22.57
CA THR A 772 -17.48 0.81 -21.15
C THR A 772 -18.25 -0.47 -20.83
N CYS A 773 -17.91 -1.11 -19.71
CA CYS A 773 -18.64 -2.26 -19.23
C CYS A 773 -19.99 -1.81 -18.65
N PRO A 774 -21.13 -2.36 -19.12
CA PRO A 774 -22.46 -1.87 -18.72
C PRO A 774 -22.70 -1.93 -17.20
N GLY A 775 -23.17 -0.83 -16.62
CA GLY A 775 -23.43 -0.72 -15.17
C GLY A 775 -22.19 -0.51 -14.33
N THR A 776 -21.05 -0.17 -14.93
CA THR A 776 -19.74 -0.13 -14.26
C THR A 776 -18.89 1.04 -14.76
N ARG A 777 -17.79 1.29 -14.03
CA ARG A 777 -16.84 2.38 -14.29
C ARG A 777 -15.52 1.84 -14.87
N ALA A 778 -15.61 0.71 -15.56
CA ALA A 778 -14.49 -0.02 -16.13
C ALA A 778 -14.57 -0.03 -17.66
N ILE A 779 -13.40 -0.05 -18.32
CA ILE A 779 -13.32 -0.27 -19.77
C ILE A 779 -13.03 -1.74 -20.02
N CYS A 780 -13.69 -2.30 -21.03
CA CYS A 780 -13.33 -3.60 -21.55
C CYS A 780 -12.00 -3.50 -22.31
N THR A 781 -10.93 -4.05 -21.73
CA THR A 781 -9.56 -4.01 -22.27
C THR A 781 -9.08 -5.43 -22.56
N ALA A 782 -8.29 -5.58 -23.62
CA ALA A 782 -7.61 -6.85 -23.90
C ALA A 782 -6.44 -7.00 -22.93
N VAL A 783 -6.50 -8.00 -22.06
CA VAL A 783 -5.44 -8.27 -21.08
C VAL A 783 -4.86 -9.65 -21.34
N ASP A 784 -3.53 -9.73 -21.32
CA ASP A 784 -2.82 -11.01 -21.39
C ASP A 784 -3.00 -11.72 -20.06
N ILE A 785 -3.84 -12.74 -20.06
CA ILE A 785 -4.08 -13.62 -18.93
C ILE A 785 -3.42 -14.94 -19.22
N THR A 786 -2.81 -15.51 -18.20
CA THR A 786 -2.24 -16.84 -18.34
C THR A 786 -3.10 -17.84 -17.61
N CYS A 787 -3.81 -18.67 -18.40
CA CYS A 787 -4.53 -19.81 -17.86
C CYS A 787 -3.59 -21.02 -17.88
N PRO A 788 -3.60 -21.87 -16.85
CA PRO A 788 -2.80 -23.09 -16.81
C PRO A 788 -3.03 -24.05 -17.99
N SER A 789 -2.06 -24.95 -18.17
CA SER A 789 -1.84 -25.73 -19.39
C SER A 789 -3.06 -26.58 -19.84
N PRO A 790 -3.39 -26.66 -21.15
CA PRO A 790 -2.65 -26.19 -22.33
C PRO A 790 -3.11 -24.82 -22.84
N GLU A 791 -3.95 -24.11 -22.09
CA GLU A 791 -4.52 -22.83 -22.56
C GLU A 791 -3.47 -21.76 -22.76
N GLY A 792 -2.48 -21.74 -21.87
CA GLY A 792 -1.34 -20.83 -21.94
C GLY A 792 -1.76 -19.35 -21.88
N LYS A 793 -0.91 -18.50 -22.44
CA LYS A 793 -1.18 -17.06 -22.52
C LYS A 793 -2.27 -16.79 -23.54
N LYS A 794 -3.37 -16.21 -23.10
CA LYS A 794 -4.49 -15.77 -23.92
C LYS A 794 -4.77 -14.30 -23.66
N GLN A 795 -5.08 -13.58 -24.72
CA GLN A 795 -5.61 -12.23 -24.58
C GLN A 795 -7.13 -12.32 -24.38
N LEU A 796 -7.61 -11.99 -23.19
CA LEU A 796 -9.03 -12.04 -22.86
C LEU A 796 -9.59 -10.62 -22.65
N PRO A 797 -10.86 -10.38 -23.01
CA PRO A 797 -11.53 -9.11 -22.73
C PRO A 797 -11.90 -9.05 -21.25
N VAL A 798 -11.30 -8.10 -20.53
CA VAL A 798 -11.50 -7.87 -19.08
C VAL A 798 -11.97 -6.44 -18.84
N CYS A 799 -13.00 -6.27 -18.02
CA CYS A 799 -13.37 -4.98 -17.46
C CYS A 799 -12.30 -4.57 -16.45
N ILE A 800 -11.52 -3.57 -16.83
CA ILE A 800 -10.43 -3.03 -16.02
C ILE A 800 -10.89 -1.70 -15.41
N PRO A 801 -11.05 -1.62 -14.07
CA PRO A 801 -11.43 -0.38 -13.44
C PRO A 801 -10.26 0.61 -13.42
N THR A 802 -10.60 1.90 -13.38
CA THR A 802 -9.60 2.94 -13.09
C THR A 802 -9.14 2.82 -11.65
N CYS A 803 -7.86 3.09 -11.42
CA CYS A 803 -7.32 3.18 -10.07
C CYS A 803 -6.65 4.53 -9.85
N THR A 804 -6.76 5.01 -8.63
CA THR A 804 -6.09 6.21 -8.13
C THR A 804 -5.23 5.82 -6.95
N CYS A 805 -3.96 6.22 -6.97
CA CYS A 805 -3.08 5.99 -5.84
C CYS A 805 -2.90 7.28 -5.04
N GLN A 806 -3.04 7.15 -3.73
CA GLN A 806 -2.80 8.20 -2.75
C GLN A 806 -1.76 7.69 -1.77
N ALA A 807 -0.63 8.40 -1.68
CA ALA A 807 0.58 7.88 -1.07
C ALA A 807 0.99 6.50 -1.62
N SER A 808 1.21 5.51 -0.76
CA SER A 808 1.56 4.12 -1.12
C SER A 808 0.36 3.17 -1.17
N SER A 809 -0.87 3.71 -1.25
CA SER A 809 -2.10 2.94 -1.32
C SER A 809 -2.90 3.28 -2.58
N CYS A 810 -3.45 2.26 -3.24
CA CYS A 810 -4.32 2.43 -4.39
C CYS A 810 -5.66 1.73 -4.10
N ASN A 811 -6.76 2.28 -4.62
CA ASN A 811 -8.10 1.68 -4.54
C ASN A 811 -8.29 0.59 -5.61
N CYS A 812 -7.50 -0.47 -5.54
CA CYS A 812 -7.47 -1.49 -6.58
C CYS A 812 -7.19 -2.88 -5.98
N ASP A 813 -8.06 -3.83 -6.30
CA ASP A 813 -7.82 -5.25 -6.07
C ASP A 813 -7.02 -5.85 -7.23
N GLY A 814 -5.74 -5.48 -7.27
CA GLY A 814 -4.89 -5.65 -8.45
C GLY A 814 -3.58 -4.88 -8.35
N LYS A 815 -2.80 -4.88 -9.44
CA LYS A 815 -1.70 -3.94 -9.65
C LYS A 815 -2.25 -2.70 -10.35
N CYS A 816 -2.20 -1.56 -9.68
CA CYS A 816 -2.49 -0.28 -10.34
C CYS A 816 -1.32 0.11 -11.24
N GLN A 817 -1.52 0.08 -12.56
CA GLN A 817 -0.55 0.60 -13.53
C GLN A 817 -0.87 2.06 -13.83
N VAL A 818 0.02 2.95 -13.38
CA VAL A 818 -0.15 4.39 -13.52
C VAL A 818 0.33 4.83 -14.90
N PHE A 819 -0.48 5.63 -15.59
CA PHE A 819 -0.13 6.16 -16.93
C PHE A 819 0.04 7.67 -16.95
N ASN A 820 -0.65 8.37 -16.05
CA ASN A 820 -0.72 9.82 -16.06
C ASN A 820 -0.54 10.40 -14.65
N LYS A 821 0.07 11.58 -14.59
CA LYS A 821 -0.07 12.48 -13.43
C LYS A 821 -1.45 13.10 -13.47
N LEU A 822 -2.09 13.17 -12.30
CA LEU A 822 -3.24 14.04 -12.10
C LEU A 822 -2.72 15.42 -11.71
N GLU A 823 -2.84 16.40 -12.60
CA GLU A 823 -2.75 17.80 -12.18
C GLU A 823 -4.05 18.13 -11.44
N ARG A 824 -3.95 18.23 -10.11
CA ARG A 824 -5.10 18.59 -9.28
C ARG A 824 -5.28 20.10 -9.29
N LYS A 825 -6.53 20.53 -9.50
CA LYS A 825 -6.90 21.95 -9.55
C LYS A 825 -7.68 22.31 -8.30
N VAL A 826 -7.32 23.46 -7.74
CA VAL A 826 -7.90 23.99 -6.50
C VAL A 826 -9.02 24.97 -6.85
N GLN A 827 -10.22 24.73 -6.33
CA GLN A 827 -11.34 25.67 -6.46
C GLN A 827 -11.15 26.86 -5.50
N ASN A 828 -11.54 28.07 -5.92
CA ASN A 828 -11.29 29.37 -5.26
C ASN A 828 -9.83 29.85 -5.33
N SER A 829 -9.59 30.70 -6.33
CA SER A 829 -8.29 31.20 -6.80
C SER A 829 -7.56 32.11 -5.78
N GLU A 830 -6.58 31.55 -5.08
CA GLU A 830 -5.38 32.24 -4.58
C GLU A 830 -4.30 31.20 -4.20
N VAL A 831 -4.69 29.98 -3.85
CA VAL A 831 -3.77 28.86 -3.57
C VAL A 831 -3.59 27.99 -4.83
N LYS A 832 -2.43 28.10 -5.48
CA LYS A 832 -2.00 27.12 -6.50
C LYS A 832 -1.29 25.98 -5.78
N VAL A 833 -1.96 24.86 -5.56
CA VAL A 833 -1.31 23.65 -5.05
C VAL A 833 -1.28 22.62 -6.16
N LYS A 834 -0.08 22.12 -6.44
CA LYS A 834 0.11 20.91 -7.25
C LYS A 834 0.31 19.76 -6.27
N THR A 835 -0.78 19.17 -5.77
CA THR A 835 -0.68 17.93 -5.01
C THR A 835 -0.38 16.79 -5.99
N ALA A 836 0.56 15.92 -5.64
CA ALA A 836 0.90 14.78 -6.48
C ALA A 836 -0.21 13.74 -6.39
N GLY A 837 -0.81 13.40 -7.53
CA GLY A 837 -1.74 12.29 -7.67
C GLY A 837 -1.42 11.51 -8.93
N THR A 838 -1.69 10.21 -8.88
CA THR A 838 -1.48 9.30 -10.01
C THR A 838 -2.77 8.59 -10.36
N GLN A 839 -3.07 8.52 -11.66
CA GLN A 839 -4.21 7.78 -12.19
C GLN A 839 -3.70 6.67 -13.10
N GLY A 840 -4.35 5.51 -12.98
CA GLY A 840 -3.99 4.31 -13.69
C GLY A 840 -5.18 3.41 -13.97
N GLN A 841 -4.86 2.18 -14.38
CA GLN A 841 -5.81 1.10 -14.52
C GLN A 841 -5.42 -0.07 -13.62
N CYS A 842 -6.43 -0.71 -13.04
CA CYS A 842 -6.26 -1.81 -12.08
C CYS A 842 -6.11 -3.13 -12.84
N PHE A 843 -4.88 -3.59 -13.04
CA PHE A 843 -4.63 -4.88 -13.69
C PHE A 843 -4.74 -6.04 -12.69
N PRO A 844 -5.13 -7.24 -13.13
CA PRO A 844 -5.16 -8.43 -12.28
C PRO A 844 -3.83 -8.69 -11.56
N LYS A 845 -3.91 -9.31 -10.37
CA LYS A 845 -2.74 -9.72 -9.60
C LYS A 845 -2.02 -10.91 -10.26
N VAL A 846 -0.75 -11.04 -9.89
CA VAL A 846 0.08 -12.18 -10.29
C VAL A 846 -0.46 -13.48 -9.70
N GLY A 847 -0.55 -14.54 -10.51
CA GLY A 847 -0.95 -15.89 -10.12
C GLY A 847 -2.44 -16.16 -10.27
N THR A 848 -3.13 -15.45 -11.17
CA THR A 848 -4.59 -15.53 -11.30
C THR A 848 -5.00 -16.09 -12.66
N GLY A 849 -4.80 -17.39 -12.84
CA GLY A 849 -5.60 -18.21 -13.78
C GLY A 849 -7.05 -18.32 -13.31
N ASN A 850 -7.71 -17.18 -13.06
CA ASN A 850 -8.99 -17.13 -12.37
C ASN A 850 -10.16 -17.29 -13.37
N VAL A 851 -11.13 -18.14 -13.01
CA VAL A 851 -12.45 -18.25 -13.66
C VAL A 851 -13.10 -16.88 -13.86
N ARG A 852 -12.92 -15.94 -12.91
CA ARG A 852 -13.38 -14.53 -12.98
C ARG A 852 -12.95 -13.81 -14.24
N LEU A 853 -11.76 -14.11 -14.74
CA LEU A 853 -11.14 -13.43 -15.89
C LEU A 853 -11.35 -14.20 -17.20
N GLY A 854 -11.92 -15.40 -17.11
CA GLY A 854 -12.32 -16.21 -18.26
C GLY A 854 -11.50 -17.48 -18.50
N CYS A 855 -10.70 -17.94 -17.52
CA CYS A 855 -10.21 -19.33 -17.51
C CYS A 855 -11.36 -20.32 -17.26
N LYS A 856 -11.14 -21.63 -17.47
CA LYS A 856 -12.21 -22.64 -17.45
C LYS A 856 -12.92 -22.71 -16.10
N SER A 857 -14.24 -22.87 -16.14
CA SER A 857 -15.08 -23.08 -14.95
C SER A 857 -14.89 -24.48 -14.37
N ASN A 858 -15.27 -24.67 -13.09
CA ASN A 858 -15.25 -25.95 -12.41
C ASN A 858 -15.94 -27.07 -13.24
N PRO A 859 -15.19 -28.09 -13.73
CA PRO A 859 -15.71 -29.12 -14.62
C PRO A 859 -16.75 -30.01 -13.94
N LYS A 860 -16.69 -30.19 -12.61
CA LYS A 860 -17.63 -31.02 -11.86
C LYS A 860 -18.99 -30.36 -11.61
N THR A 861 -19.07 -29.02 -11.56
CA THR A 861 -20.33 -28.29 -11.37
C THR A 861 -20.91 -27.74 -12.68
N SER A 862 -20.09 -27.51 -13.70
CA SER A 862 -20.52 -26.97 -15.01
C SER A 862 -21.24 -27.97 -15.93
N SER A 863 -21.21 -29.28 -15.63
CA SER A 863 -21.81 -30.33 -16.46
C SER A 863 -23.32 -30.53 -16.23
N GLY A 864 -23.97 -29.66 -15.45
CA GLY A 864 -25.37 -29.80 -15.03
C GLY A 864 -26.25 -28.55 -14.97
N ARG A 865 -25.83 -27.39 -15.53
CA ARG A 865 -26.68 -26.18 -15.64
C ARG A 865 -26.95 -25.76 -17.08
#